data_AF-A0A8C1K4U4-F1
#
_entry.id   AF-A0A8C1K4U4-F1
#
_cell.length_a   1.000
_cell.length_b   1.000
_cell.length_c   1.000
_cell.angle_alpha   90.00
_cell.angle_beta   90.00
_cell.angle_gamma   90.00
#
_symmetry.space_group_name_H-M   'P 1'
#
loop_
_entity.id
_entity.type
_entity.pdbx_description
1 polymer ?
#
loop_
_entity_poly.entity_id
_entity_poly.type
_entity_poly.pdbx_seq_one_letter_code
_entity_poly.pdbx_strand_id
1 'polypeptide(L)'
;MNNLSDQASSTEVDDSMNAMVLDLDFPALRKNKNIETFLNRYEKVMGHMRELQMKPEDFDRVKVIGRGAFGEVQLVRHKASQKVYAMKVLSKFEMIKRSDSAFFWEERDIMAFADSPWVVQLCCAFQDDRSLYMVMEYMPGGDLVNLTSTYDVPEKWAKFYTAEVVLALDAIHSMGFVHRDIKPDNMLLDCYGHLKLADFGTCMKMDGTGMVHCDTAVGTPDYISPEVLKSQGGDGYYGRECDWWSVGVFIYEMLVGDTPFYADSLVGTYSKIMDHKNSLNFPDDVEISQEAKNIICAFLTDREVRLGRNGVEEIKRHPFFKNDQWTFSTIRETAAPVVPELSSDIDTSNFDEIEEDKGEVETFPTPKAFVGNQLPFLQKKLHSLEEQLNNEMQAKDELEQKYRSNCSRLEKITKELDEEINSRKGLETTLRQLEREKALLQHKSVESHRRAESEADRKRCLENELDEANASLRAESDAAARLRKAQTESSKQLQQLEAHVRELQDKCCMLENSKLTLERDNISLQAALDSEKREHTQGSETISDLQARISGLEEEVKQVRQALSKAETEKRQLQEKLTDLEKEKSNNQIDMTYKLKMLQQGLEQEEAAHKATKARLADKNKISESIEGAKSEALEQKLQEERSSKLRVENRVLELEKKNSMLDCDYKQSLQKLEELRRHKERLTEEMKNLSLKIEQEIQKRALTQNDLKVQNQQLSTLRTSEKQLKQEINHLLEIKRSLEKQNMELRKYRQDSDGQMKELQDQLEAEQYFSTLYKTQVRELKEECEEKNKLYKDMQQSLQELQEERDSLAAQLEITLTKADSEQLARSIAEEQYSDLEKEKIMKELEIKEMMARHRQELAEKDTTITSLEEANRTLTNDVANLANEKEELNNKLKETHDFCLIFIYFYCLNFYFFSNCTGFLLQAVNKLAEIMNRKEVRGGGSRRGNDTDVRRKEKENRKLQLELRSEREKLNSSIIKYQREINDMQAQLADESQVRVELQMALDSKDSDIEQLRSLLNSLNVQSLDSASMSSGPDLDTDESLPGTYVVVSSKKILFYNSEQDKEHSNPYMVLDIDKLFHVRSVTQTDVYRADAKEIPRIFQILYANEGESKKEQELEALPGDKSSYICHKGHEFIPTLYHFPTNCEACTKPLWNMFKPPPALECRRCHIKCHKDHMDKKEEVIAPCKVNYDVSTAKNLLLLALSQEEQQKWVSRLMKKIPKKPPAPDAPHRSSPRVPVKVQNSQSLKRSSRQIPPGKPR
;
A
#
# COMPACT_ATOMS: atom_id res chain seq x y z
N MET A 1 -17.59 -35.21 -6.54
CA MET A 1 -16.23 -34.78 -6.95
C MET A 1 -16.31 -34.00 -8.26
N ASN A 2 -16.12 -34.60 -9.45
CA ASN A 2 -15.93 -33.83 -10.71
C ASN A 2 -17.06 -32.85 -11.12
N ASN A 3 -18.31 -33.03 -10.72
CA ASN A 3 -19.40 -32.16 -11.20
C ASN A 3 -19.45 -30.77 -10.52
N LEU A 4 -18.82 -30.58 -9.35
CA LEU A 4 -18.85 -29.30 -8.63
C LEU A 4 -17.70 -28.37 -9.01
N SER A 5 -16.55 -28.91 -9.41
CA SER A 5 -15.40 -28.13 -9.90
C SER A 5 -15.74 -27.37 -11.19
N ASP A 6 -16.48 -28.01 -12.10
CA ASP A 6 -16.81 -27.42 -13.39
C ASP A 6 -17.86 -26.30 -13.23
N GLN A 7 -18.84 -26.46 -12.33
CA GLN A 7 -19.84 -25.41 -12.04
C GLN A 7 -19.21 -24.16 -11.42
N ALA A 8 -18.32 -24.32 -10.43
CA ALA A 8 -17.62 -23.20 -9.80
C ALA A 8 -16.85 -22.32 -10.83
N SER A 9 -16.30 -22.96 -11.87
CA SER A 9 -15.57 -22.25 -12.92
C SER A 9 -16.42 -21.37 -13.84
N SER A 10 -17.74 -21.63 -13.94
CA SER A 10 -18.68 -20.74 -14.64
C SER A 10 -19.00 -19.52 -13.79
N THR A 11 -19.41 -19.75 -12.54
CA THR A 11 -19.87 -18.69 -11.63
C THR A 11 -18.82 -17.62 -11.36
N GLU A 12 -17.53 -17.96 -11.27
CA GLU A 12 -16.45 -16.97 -11.12
C GLU A 12 -16.35 -16.01 -12.32
N VAL A 13 -16.61 -16.48 -13.55
CA VAL A 13 -16.57 -15.66 -14.78
C VAL A 13 -17.83 -14.81 -14.89
N ASP A 14 -18.98 -15.39 -14.55
CA ASP A 14 -20.29 -14.73 -14.55
C ASP A 14 -20.32 -13.58 -13.52
N ASP A 15 -19.83 -13.82 -12.30
CA ASP A 15 -19.67 -12.80 -11.25
C ASP A 15 -18.67 -11.71 -11.65
N SER A 16 -17.54 -12.08 -12.27
CA SER A 16 -16.55 -11.10 -12.76
C SER A 16 -17.14 -10.17 -13.82
N MET A 17 -17.95 -10.69 -14.74
CA MET A 17 -18.67 -9.88 -15.74
C MET A 17 -19.78 -9.04 -15.10
N ASN A 18 -20.43 -9.55 -14.05
CA ASN A 18 -21.48 -8.83 -13.32
C ASN A 18 -20.91 -7.64 -12.55
N ALA A 19 -19.84 -7.85 -11.79
CA ALA A 19 -19.09 -6.82 -11.06
C ALA A 19 -18.56 -5.73 -12.01
N MET A 20 -17.96 -6.10 -13.15
CA MET A 20 -17.53 -5.11 -14.16
C MET A 20 -18.70 -4.28 -14.70
N VAL A 21 -19.89 -4.85 -14.90
CA VAL A 21 -21.07 -4.06 -15.31
C VAL A 21 -21.50 -3.11 -14.18
N LEU A 22 -21.55 -3.58 -12.93
CA LEU A 22 -21.95 -2.78 -11.78
C LEU A 22 -20.99 -1.61 -11.48
N ASP A 23 -19.67 -1.83 -11.47
CA ASP A 23 -18.68 -0.77 -11.20
C ASP A 23 -18.51 0.24 -12.35
N LEU A 24 -18.97 -0.10 -13.57
CA LEU A 24 -18.87 0.76 -14.74
C LEU A 24 -20.16 1.51 -15.09
N ASP A 25 -21.32 1.07 -14.62
CA ASP A 25 -22.63 1.66 -14.96
C ASP A 25 -22.96 2.92 -14.15
N PHE A 26 -22.15 3.95 -14.36
CA PHE A 26 -22.37 5.27 -13.76
C PHE A 26 -22.35 6.38 -14.83
N PRO A 27 -23.20 7.43 -14.74
CA PRO A 27 -23.27 8.50 -15.74
C PRO A 27 -21.97 9.28 -15.96
N ALA A 28 -21.04 9.26 -14.99
CA ALA A 28 -19.70 9.80 -15.15
C ALA A 28 -18.81 8.92 -16.04
N LEU A 29 -18.89 7.59 -15.85
CA LEU A 29 -18.07 6.59 -16.55
C LEU A 29 -18.57 6.29 -17.96
N ARG A 30 -19.89 6.30 -18.18
CA ARG A 30 -20.51 6.18 -19.52
C ARG A 30 -20.07 7.29 -20.50
N LYS A 31 -19.43 8.37 -20.04
CA LYS A 31 -18.79 9.37 -20.93
C LYS A 31 -17.59 8.82 -21.71
N ASN A 32 -16.95 7.75 -21.23
CA ASN A 32 -15.89 7.05 -21.94
C ASN A 32 -16.52 6.09 -22.95
N LYS A 33 -16.29 6.34 -24.25
CA LYS A 33 -16.83 5.54 -25.36
C LYS A 33 -16.50 4.03 -25.26
N ASN A 34 -15.39 3.66 -24.64
CA ASN A 34 -15.04 2.25 -24.44
C ASN A 34 -15.97 1.59 -23.41
N ILE A 35 -16.27 2.30 -22.31
CA ILE A 35 -17.20 1.85 -21.26
C ILE A 35 -18.63 1.82 -21.80
N GLU A 36 -19.06 2.87 -22.51
CA GLU A 36 -20.35 2.92 -23.20
C GLU A 36 -20.53 1.77 -24.20
N THR A 37 -19.51 1.45 -25.00
CA THR A 37 -19.55 0.34 -25.98
C THR A 37 -19.56 -1.03 -25.31
N PHE A 38 -18.94 -1.16 -24.13
CA PHE A 38 -18.97 -2.38 -23.32
C PHE A 38 -20.36 -2.59 -22.70
N LEU A 39 -20.90 -1.60 -21.99
CA LEU A 39 -22.20 -1.68 -21.34
C LEU A 39 -23.32 -1.94 -22.35
N ASN A 40 -23.37 -1.18 -23.45
CA ASN A 40 -24.36 -1.40 -24.53
C ASN A 40 -24.33 -2.83 -25.15
N ARG A 41 -23.25 -3.61 -24.94
CA ARG A 41 -23.14 -5.00 -25.37
C ARG A 41 -23.57 -6.00 -24.29
N TYR A 42 -23.18 -5.78 -23.04
CA TYR A 42 -23.30 -6.79 -21.97
C TYR A 42 -24.35 -6.48 -20.91
N GLU A 43 -24.77 -5.22 -20.72
CA GLU A 43 -25.76 -4.78 -19.72
C GLU A 43 -27.04 -5.64 -19.74
N LYS A 44 -27.59 -5.89 -20.94
CA LYS A 44 -28.78 -6.73 -21.13
C LYS A 44 -28.55 -8.22 -20.91
N VAL A 45 -27.34 -8.70 -21.18
CA VAL A 45 -26.97 -10.11 -20.99
C VAL A 45 -26.80 -10.39 -19.49
N MET A 46 -26.03 -9.55 -18.79
CA MET A 46 -25.87 -9.64 -17.34
C MET A 46 -27.19 -9.36 -16.59
N GLY A 47 -28.04 -8.47 -17.11
CA GLY A 47 -29.39 -8.27 -16.59
C GLY A 47 -30.21 -9.57 -16.57
N HIS A 48 -30.26 -10.30 -17.70
CA HIS A 48 -30.98 -11.57 -17.76
C HIS A 48 -30.29 -12.70 -16.97
N MET A 49 -28.95 -12.68 -16.84
CA MET A 49 -28.24 -13.61 -15.96
C MET A 49 -28.59 -13.39 -14.48
N ARG A 50 -28.70 -12.15 -14.02
CA ARG A 50 -29.15 -11.82 -12.64
C ARG A 50 -30.59 -12.26 -12.36
N GLU A 51 -31.48 -12.26 -13.35
CA GLU A 51 -32.85 -12.80 -13.21
C GLU A 51 -32.86 -14.32 -12.97
N LEU A 52 -31.90 -15.04 -13.58
CA LEU A 52 -31.76 -16.50 -13.52
C LEU A 52 -30.90 -16.99 -12.34
N GLN A 53 -30.02 -16.13 -11.81
CA GLN A 53 -29.24 -16.40 -10.61
C GLN A 53 -30.13 -16.36 -9.35
N MET A 54 -29.62 -16.98 -8.27
CA MET A 54 -30.24 -16.92 -6.94
C MET A 54 -30.03 -15.53 -6.34
N LYS A 55 -31.11 -14.98 -5.77
CA LYS A 55 -31.23 -13.59 -5.31
C LYS A 55 -32.07 -13.52 -4.03
N PRO A 56 -31.99 -12.47 -3.21
CA PRO A 56 -32.71 -12.42 -1.93
C PRO A 56 -34.24 -12.53 -2.10
N GLU A 57 -34.80 -12.10 -3.23
CA GLU A 57 -36.23 -12.23 -3.54
C GLU A 57 -36.72 -13.68 -3.68
N ASP A 58 -35.83 -14.67 -3.86
CA ASP A 58 -36.19 -16.10 -3.90
C ASP A 58 -36.51 -16.65 -2.49
N PHE A 59 -36.34 -15.85 -1.43
CA PHE A 59 -36.57 -16.19 -0.03
C PHE A 59 -37.63 -15.29 0.61
N ASP A 60 -38.33 -15.82 1.63
CA ASP A 60 -39.19 -15.06 2.55
C ASP A 60 -38.47 -14.91 3.89
N ARG A 61 -38.23 -13.66 4.33
CA ARG A 61 -37.67 -13.31 5.64
C ARG A 61 -38.73 -13.52 6.72
N VAL A 62 -38.42 -14.37 7.71
CA VAL A 62 -39.34 -14.73 8.81
C VAL A 62 -39.08 -13.87 10.05
N LYS A 63 -37.83 -13.84 10.54
CA LYS A 63 -37.38 -13.02 11.69
C LYS A 63 -35.88 -12.70 11.50
N VAL A 64 -35.38 -11.63 12.11
CA VAL A 64 -33.94 -11.50 12.40
C VAL A 64 -33.64 -12.33 13.65
N ILE A 65 -32.58 -13.14 13.60
CA ILE A 65 -32.17 -14.04 14.68
C ILE A 65 -30.74 -13.78 15.17
N GLY A 66 -29.96 -12.96 14.46
CA GLY A 66 -28.65 -12.49 14.91
C GLY A 66 -28.27 -11.16 14.24
N ARG A 67 -27.42 -10.36 14.87
CA ARG A 67 -26.89 -9.11 14.31
C ARG A 67 -25.44 -8.91 14.76
N GLY A 68 -24.57 -8.62 13.80
CA GLY A 68 -23.13 -8.42 14.04
C GLY A 68 -22.61 -7.16 13.35
N ALA A 69 -21.32 -6.86 13.52
CA ALA A 69 -20.73 -5.60 13.05
C ALA A 69 -20.92 -5.35 11.53
N PHE A 70 -20.94 -6.40 10.72
CA PHE A 70 -21.01 -6.32 9.26
C PHE A 70 -22.41 -6.58 8.65
N GLY A 71 -23.43 -6.87 9.46
CA GLY A 71 -24.79 -7.15 8.97
C GLY A 71 -25.65 -8.00 9.92
N GLU A 72 -26.64 -8.72 9.38
CA GLU A 72 -27.60 -9.49 10.17
C GLU A 72 -27.83 -10.92 9.66
N VAL A 73 -28.23 -11.81 10.57
CA VAL A 73 -28.61 -13.19 10.28
C VAL A 73 -30.14 -13.30 10.36
N GLN A 74 -30.73 -13.71 9.25
CA GLN A 74 -32.18 -13.81 9.08
C GLN A 74 -32.62 -15.27 9.05
N LEU A 75 -33.67 -15.62 9.78
CA LEU A 75 -34.40 -16.85 9.51
C LEU A 75 -35.18 -16.66 8.21
N VAL A 76 -34.98 -17.53 7.23
CA VAL A 76 -35.64 -17.44 5.92
C VAL A 76 -36.26 -18.75 5.47
N ARG A 77 -37.35 -18.68 4.69
CA ARG A 77 -37.91 -19.83 3.96
C ARG A 77 -37.70 -19.64 2.45
N HIS A 78 -37.06 -20.60 1.79
CA HIS A 78 -36.87 -20.54 0.34
C HIS A 78 -38.18 -20.84 -0.41
N LYS A 79 -38.65 -19.92 -1.26
CA LYS A 79 -40.00 -19.94 -1.83
C LYS A 79 -40.30 -21.21 -2.63
N ALA A 80 -39.35 -21.66 -3.46
CA ALA A 80 -39.58 -22.78 -4.37
C ALA A 80 -39.46 -24.17 -3.72
N SER A 81 -38.67 -24.32 -2.64
CA SER A 81 -38.51 -25.61 -1.94
C SER A 81 -39.23 -25.69 -0.59
N GLN A 82 -39.75 -24.56 -0.09
CA GLN A 82 -40.34 -24.39 1.25
C GLN A 82 -39.43 -24.76 2.44
N LYS A 83 -38.15 -25.06 2.19
CA LYS A 83 -37.15 -25.32 3.22
C LYS A 83 -36.77 -24.04 3.98
N VAL A 84 -36.46 -24.20 5.26
CA VAL A 84 -36.03 -23.14 6.17
C VAL A 84 -34.50 -23.16 6.30
N TYR A 85 -33.90 -21.97 6.42
CA TYR A 85 -32.46 -21.74 6.48
C TYR A 85 -32.14 -20.52 7.35
N ALA A 86 -30.91 -20.46 7.87
CA ALA A 86 -30.34 -19.20 8.38
C ALA A 86 -29.60 -18.51 7.23
N MET A 87 -29.87 -17.23 6.98
CA MET A 87 -29.21 -16.43 5.94
C MET A 87 -28.41 -15.30 6.58
N LYS A 88 -27.08 -15.42 6.61
CA LYS A 88 -26.17 -14.36 7.05
C LYS A 88 -25.97 -13.38 5.90
N VAL A 89 -26.35 -12.12 6.11
CA VAL A 89 -26.27 -11.02 5.15
C VAL A 89 -25.14 -10.09 5.56
N LEU A 90 -24.11 -9.96 4.74
CA LEU A 90 -22.95 -9.09 4.99
C LEU A 90 -23.00 -7.86 4.08
N SER A 91 -22.84 -6.66 4.63
CA SER A 91 -22.81 -5.41 3.88
C SER A 91 -21.44 -5.17 3.25
N LYS A 92 -21.38 -5.22 1.91
CA LYS A 92 -20.17 -4.92 1.13
C LYS A 92 -19.63 -3.52 1.44
N PHE A 93 -20.53 -2.58 1.72
CA PHE A 93 -20.19 -1.21 2.06
C PHE A 93 -19.48 -1.11 3.42
N GLU A 94 -20.01 -1.74 4.47
CA GLU A 94 -19.37 -1.71 5.80
C GLU A 94 -18.01 -2.45 5.81
N MET A 95 -17.87 -3.53 5.04
CA MET A 95 -16.61 -4.26 4.88
C MET A 95 -15.51 -3.38 4.25
N ILE A 96 -15.81 -2.70 3.13
CA ILE A 96 -14.87 -1.77 2.49
C ILE A 96 -14.61 -0.53 3.36
N LYS A 97 -15.64 0.01 4.03
CA LYS A 97 -15.55 1.17 4.94
C LYS A 97 -14.65 0.92 6.16
N ARG A 98 -14.53 -0.35 6.61
CA ARG A 98 -13.60 -0.76 7.68
C ARG A 98 -12.26 -1.29 7.19
N SER A 99 -12.01 -1.29 5.88
CA SER A 99 -10.82 -1.89 5.23
C SER A 99 -10.65 -3.39 5.48
N ASP A 100 -11.72 -4.09 5.90
CA ASP A 100 -11.67 -5.50 6.28
C ASP A 100 -12.54 -6.32 5.33
N SER A 101 -11.89 -6.90 4.32
CA SER A 101 -12.55 -7.45 3.13
C SER A 101 -11.97 -8.79 2.66
N ALA A 102 -11.31 -9.54 3.55
CA ALA A 102 -10.77 -10.87 3.25
C ALA A 102 -11.41 -12.00 4.06
N PHE A 103 -11.96 -11.72 5.25
CA PHE A 103 -12.42 -12.73 6.22
C PHE A 103 -13.44 -13.74 5.68
N PHE A 104 -14.39 -13.28 4.88
CA PHE A 104 -15.51 -14.09 4.37
C PHE A 104 -15.09 -15.21 3.42
N TRP A 105 -13.88 -15.17 2.86
CA TRP A 105 -13.38 -16.23 1.97
C TRP A 105 -13.14 -17.53 2.73
N GLU A 106 -12.47 -17.45 3.88
CA GLU A 106 -12.19 -18.61 4.73
C GLU A 106 -13.47 -19.05 5.47
N GLU A 107 -14.32 -18.10 5.90
CA GLU A 107 -15.62 -18.45 6.50
C GLU A 107 -16.48 -19.29 5.55
N ARG A 108 -16.64 -18.84 4.29
CA ARG A 108 -17.39 -19.57 3.28
C ARG A 108 -16.75 -20.92 2.96
N ASP A 109 -15.43 -20.97 2.80
CA ASP A 109 -14.74 -22.21 2.40
C ASP A 109 -14.74 -23.25 3.53
N ILE A 110 -14.65 -22.84 4.80
CA ILE A 110 -14.81 -23.75 5.95
C ILE A 110 -16.23 -24.34 5.95
N MET A 111 -17.28 -23.50 5.91
CA MET A 111 -18.67 -23.99 5.95
C MET A 111 -19.09 -24.77 4.69
N ALA A 112 -18.41 -24.58 3.56
CA ALA A 112 -18.66 -25.31 2.31
C ALA A 112 -17.92 -26.66 2.22
N PHE A 113 -16.74 -26.78 2.84
CA PHE A 113 -15.84 -27.91 2.61
C PHE A 113 -15.46 -28.71 3.86
N ALA A 114 -15.91 -28.34 5.06
CA ALA A 114 -15.61 -29.08 6.29
C ALA A 114 -16.12 -30.53 6.31
N ASP A 115 -17.26 -30.81 5.65
CA ASP A 115 -17.98 -32.10 5.67
C ASP A 115 -18.05 -32.75 7.08
N SER A 116 -18.25 -31.89 8.09
CA SER A 116 -18.10 -32.20 9.51
C SER A 116 -19.42 -31.94 10.25
N PRO A 117 -19.89 -32.84 11.12
CA PRO A 117 -21.09 -32.61 11.90
C PRO A 117 -20.93 -31.49 12.95
N TRP A 118 -19.70 -31.00 13.17
CA TRP A 118 -19.36 -29.97 14.15
C TRP A 118 -19.33 -28.54 13.59
N VAL A 119 -19.53 -28.37 12.29
CA VAL A 119 -19.48 -27.08 11.58
C VAL A 119 -20.86 -26.82 10.96
N VAL A 120 -21.36 -25.60 11.09
CA VAL A 120 -22.60 -25.17 10.40
C VAL A 120 -22.39 -25.23 8.88
N GLN A 121 -23.23 -26.01 8.20
CA GLN A 121 -23.11 -26.29 6.77
C GLN A 121 -23.69 -25.15 5.92
N LEU A 122 -22.86 -24.63 4.99
CA LEU A 122 -23.30 -23.73 3.94
C LEU A 122 -24.04 -24.52 2.85
N CYS A 123 -25.30 -24.17 2.59
CA CYS A 123 -26.09 -24.72 1.50
C CYS A 123 -25.81 -24.01 0.16
N CYS A 124 -25.68 -22.68 0.18
CA CYS A 124 -25.20 -21.88 -0.94
C CYS A 124 -24.76 -20.48 -0.48
N ALA A 125 -23.96 -19.81 -1.31
CA ALA A 125 -23.67 -18.38 -1.17
C ALA A 125 -23.90 -17.66 -2.52
N PHE A 126 -24.37 -16.41 -2.45
CA PHE A 126 -24.61 -15.54 -3.61
C PHE A 126 -24.40 -14.05 -3.22
N GLN A 127 -24.51 -13.13 -4.18
CA GLN A 127 -24.24 -11.70 -3.97
C GLN A 127 -25.05 -10.79 -4.89
N ASP A 128 -25.32 -9.57 -4.44
CA ASP A 128 -25.90 -8.47 -5.24
C ASP A 128 -24.96 -7.23 -5.27
N ASP A 129 -25.46 -6.03 -5.55
CA ASP A 129 -24.66 -4.79 -5.55
C ASP A 129 -24.28 -4.28 -4.14
N ARG A 130 -24.96 -4.76 -3.09
CA ARG A 130 -24.89 -4.25 -1.70
C ARG A 130 -24.34 -5.26 -0.71
N SER A 131 -24.59 -6.54 -0.93
CA SER A 131 -24.40 -7.58 0.07
C SER A 131 -23.90 -8.91 -0.47
N LEU A 132 -23.27 -9.66 0.44
CA LEU A 132 -23.05 -11.10 0.31
C LEU A 132 -24.12 -11.83 1.13
N TYR A 133 -24.59 -12.97 0.62
CA TYR A 133 -25.59 -13.80 1.27
C TYR A 133 -25.02 -15.22 1.45
N MET A 134 -25.03 -15.72 2.68
CA MET A 134 -24.63 -17.08 3.01
C MET A 134 -25.84 -17.82 3.61
N VAL A 135 -26.38 -18.77 2.85
CA VAL A 135 -27.54 -19.58 3.24
C VAL A 135 -27.04 -20.87 3.86
N MET A 136 -27.30 -21.03 5.15
CA MET A 136 -26.79 -22.07 6.03
C MET A 136 -27.94 -22.91 6.59
N GLU A 137 -27.66 -24.10 7.11
CA GLU A 137 -28.64 -24.82 7.92
C GLU A 137 -29.13 -23.96 9.10
N TYR A 138 -30.40 -24.08 9.47
CA TYR A 138 -30.93 -23.38 10.65
C TYR A 138 -30.61 -24.18 11.92
N MET A 139 -30.16 -23.47 12.96
CA MET A 139 -29.76 -24.00 14.26
C MET A 139 -30.81 -23.58 15.31
N PRO A 140 -31.93 -24.31 15.46
CA PRO A 140 -33.09 -23.83 16.21
C PRO A 140 -32.92 -23.86 17.73
N GLY A 141 -31.85 -24.46 18.26
CA GLY A 141 -31.58 -24.50 19.70
C GLY A 141 -31.02 -23.18 20.27
N GLY A 142 -30.73 -22.19 19.43
CA GLY A 142 -30.06 -20.96 19.84
C GLY A 142 -28.53 -21.10 19.91
N ASP A 143 -27.89 -20.13 20.56
CA ASP A 143 -26.48 -20.17 20.96
C ASP A 143 -26.31 -20.61 22.43
N LEU A 144 -25.06 -20.72 22.90
CA LEU A 144 -24.80 -21.08 24.30
C LEU A 144 -24.90 -19.90 25.28
N VAL A 145 -24.97 -18.64 24.84
CA VAL A 145 -25.25 -17.49 25.72
C VAL A 145 -26.70 -17.55 26.22
N ASN A 146 -27.64 -17.90 25.34
CA ASN A 146 -29.03 -18.14 25.72
C ASN A 146 -29.16 -19.35 26.66
N LEU A 147 -28.34 -20.38 26.49
CA LEU A 147 -28.32 -21.53 27.41
C LEU A 147 -27.81 -21.15 28.81
N THR A 148 -26.69 -20.42 28.92
CA THR A 148 -26.12 -20.02 30.22
C THR A 148 -26.95 -18.94 30.92
N SER A 149 -27.64 -18.07 30.19
CA SER A 149 -28.56 -17.07 30.77
C SER A 149 -29.90 -17.66 31.22
N THR A 150 -30.34 -18.76 30.61
CA THR A 150 -31.61 -19.44 30.96
C THR A 150 -31.46 -20.51 32.05
N TYR A 151 -30.28 -21.14 32.18
CA TYR A 151 -30.05 -22.28 33.08
C TYR A 151 -28.76 -22.14 33.90
N ASP A 152 -28.85 -22.38 35.21
CA ASP A 152 -27.67 -22.69 36.05
C ASP A 152 -26.99 -23.96 35.51
N VAL A 153 -25.84 -23.84 34.84
CA VAL A 153 -25.20 -24.97 34.13
C VAL A 153 -24.42 -25.86 35.11
N PRO A 154 -24.87 -27.10 35.40
CA PRO A 154 -24.12 -27.99 36.27
C PRO A 154 -22.85 -28.49 35.56
N GLU A 155 -21.82 -28.85 36.34
CA GLU A 155 -20.53 -29.33 35.80
C GLU A 155 -20.66 -30.52 34.83
N LYS A 156 -21.71 -31.32 34.98
CA LYS A 156 -22.06 -32.43 34.08
C LYS A 156 -22.44 -31.96 32.66
N TRP A 157 -23.12 -30.81 32.54
CA TRP A 157 -23.46 -30.19 31.26
C TRP A 157 -22.25 -29.46 30.68
N ALA A 158 -21.50 -28.72 31.50
CA ALA A 158 -20.23 -28.11 31.09
C ALA A 158 -19.29 -29.14 30.47
N LYS A 159 -19.10 -30.32 31.09
CA LYS A 159 -18.31 -31.44 30.55
C LYS A 159 -18.77 -31.90 29.17
N PHE A 160 -20.09 -31.93 28.91
CA PHE A 160 -20.64 -32.31 27.62
C PHE A 160 -20.33 -31.26 26.55
N TYR A 161 -20.73 -30.01 26.77
CA TYR A 161 -20.54 -28.95 25.77
C TYR A 161 -19.06 -28.65 25.54
N THR A 162 -18.22 -28.65 26.57
CA THR A 162 -16.75 -28.56 26.39
C THR A 162 -16.20 -29.70 25.55
N ALA A 163 -16.68 -30.93 25.71
CA ALA A 163 -16.21 -32.06 24.91
C ALA A 163 -16.64 -31.94 23.43
N GLU A 164 -17.82 -31.40 23.16
CA GLU A 164 -18.27 -31.09 21.79
C GLU A 164 -17.47 -29.93 21.17
N VAL A 165 -17.19 -28.84 21.92
CA VAL A 165 -16.30 -27.75 21.47
C VAL A 165 -14.90 -28.27 21.16
N VAL A 166 -14.35 -29.17 22.00
CA VAL A 166 -13.04 -29.78 21.78
C VAL A 166 -13.01 -30.61 20.49
N LEU A 167 -14.09 -31.33 20.14
CA LEU A 167 -14.20 -32.06 18.87
C LEU A 167 -14.43 -31.13 17.66
N ALA A 168 -15.15 -30.03 17.84
CA ALA A 168 -15.36 -29.03 16.81
C ALA A 168 -14.06 -28.30 16.44
N LEU A 169 -13.27 -27.90 17.44
CA LEU A 169 -11.94 -27.34 17.26
C LEU A 169 -10.96 -28.35 16.66
N ASP A 170 -10.97 -29.61 17.10
CA ASP A 170 -10.15 -30.68 16.52
C ASP A 170 -10.41 -30.85 15.01
N ALA A 171 -11.66 -30.71 14.56
CA ALA A 171 -12.01 -30.73 13.14
C ALA A 171 -11.43 -29.51 12.38
N ILE A 172 -11.60 -28.29 12.90
CA ILE A 172 -11.09 -27.04 12.29
C ILE A 172 -9.55 -27.04 12.23
N HIS A 173 -8.91 -27.46 13.32
CA HIS A 173 -7.46 -27.61 13.44
C HIS A 173 -6.91 -28.72 12.51
N SER A 174 -7.72 -29.71 12.17
CA SER A 174 -7.40 -30.77 11.20
C SER A 174 -7.60 -30.33 9.75
N MET A 175 -8.52 -29.39 9.48
CA MET A 175 -8.65 -28.72 8.18
C MET A 175 -7.50 -27.72 7.91
N GLY A 176 -6.70 -27.39 8.93
CA GLY A 176 -5.58 -26.47 8.83
C GLY A 176 -5.88 -25.03 9.25
N PHE A 177 -6.93 -24.79 10.06
CA PHE A 177 -7.34 -23.46 10.50
C PHE A 177 -7.25 -23.28 12.02
N VAL A 178 -7.06 -22.02 12.46
CA VAL A 178 -7.20 -21.55 13.85
C VAL A 178 -8.39 -20.60 13.91
N HIS A 179 -9.24 -20.67 14.94
CA HIS A 179 -10.53 -19.95 14.98
C HIS A 179 -10.42 -18.50 15.47
N ARG A 180 -9.64 -18.27 16.54
CA ARG A 180 -9.31 -16.98 17.17
C ARG A 180 -10.44 -16.22 17.90
N ASP A 181 -11.72 -16.47 17.58
CA ASP A 181 -12.88 -15.96 18.34
C ASP A 181 -13.79 -17.12 18.80
N ILE A 182 -13.33 -17.92 19.76
CA ILE A 182 -14.14 -18.99 20.37
C ILE A 182 -14.84 -18.44 21.61
N LYS A 183 -16.17 -18.49 21.59
CA LYS A 183 -17.07 -17.91 22.61
C LYS A 183 -18.47 -18.55 22.48
N PRO A 184 -19.37 -18.43 23.48
CA PRO A 184 -20.68 -19.08 23.46
C PRO A 184 -21.59 -18.62 22.31
N ASP A 185 -21.48 -17.37 21.85
CA ASP A 185 -22.25 -16.82 20.71
C ASP A 185 -21.97 -17.59 19.41
N ASN A 186 -20.74 -18.06 19.25
CA ASN A 186 -20.28 -18.79 18.06
C ASN A 186 -20.53 -20.31 18.19
N MET A 187 -21.18 -20.76 19.27
CA MET A 187 -21.53 -22.15 19.56
C MET A 187 -23.05 -22.32 19.46
N LEU A 188 -23.54 -22.84 18.34
CA LEU A 188 -24.98 -22.98 18.07
C LEU A 188 -25.48 -24.41 18.31
N LEU A 189 -26.72 -24.55 18.78
CA LEU A 189 -27.36 -25.83 19.07
C LEU A 189 -28.32 -26.28 17.97
N ASP A 190 -28.17 -27.52 17.52
CA ASP A 190 -29.08 -28.13 16.54
C ASP A 190 -30.41 -28.56 17.18
N CYS A 191 -31.34 -29.07 16.37
CA CYS A 191 -32.67 -29.52 16.83
C CYS A 191 -32.63 -30.70 17.82
N TYR A 192 -31.47 -31.30 18.09
CA TYR A 192 -31.28 -32.35 19.08
C TYR A 192 -30.46 -31.87 20.30
N GLY A 193 -30.04 -30.59 20.33
CA GLY A 193 -29.24 -30.02 21.41
C GLY A 193 -27.73 -30.22 21.26
N HIS A 194 -27.24 -30.65 20.09
CA HIS A 194 -25.80 -30.83 19.86
C HIS A 194 -25.16 -29.59 19.23
N LEU A 195 -23.93 -29.31 19.63
CA LEU A 195 -23.19 -28.11 19.28
C LEU A 195 -22.64 -28.15 17.84
N LYS A 196 -22.72 -27.02 17.13
CA LYS A 196 -21.88 -26.72 15.96
C LYS A 196 -21.26 -25.35 16.12
N LEU A 197 -20.03 -25.18 15.62
CA LEU A 197 -19.42 -23.87 15.52
C LEU A 197 -19.96 -23.10 14.30
N ALA A 198 -20.05 -21.79 14.47
CA ALA A 198 -20.47 -20.80 13.49
C ALA A 198 -19.59 -19.54 13.57
N ASP A 199 -19.79 -18.59 12.65
CA ASP A 199 -19.04 -17.34 12.48
C ASP A 199 -17.52 -17.50 12.42
N PHE A 200 -17.08 -18.17 11.35
CA PHE A 200 -15.68 -18.42 11.05
C PHE A 200 -14.94 -17.19 10.50
N GLY A 201 -15.48 -15.98 10.64
CA GLY A 201 -14.88 -14.75 10.09
C GLY A 201 -13.46 -14.49 10.64
N THR A 202 -13.20 -14.79 11.90
CA THR A 202 -11.84 -14.64 12.46
C THR A 202 -10.90 -15.78 12.11
N CYS A 203 -11.33 -16.82 11.39
CA CYS A 203 -10.46 -17.96 11.09
C CYS A 203 -9.22 -17.56 10.27
N MET A 204 -8.11 -18.26 10.51
CA MET A 204 -6.88 -18.09 9.72
C MET A 204 -6.19 -19.43 9.47
N LYS A 205 -5.72 -19.60 8.24
CA LYS A 205 -5.06 -20.82 7.77
C LYS A 205 -3.64 -20.92 8.32
N MET A 206 -3.32 -22.05 8.96
CA MET A 206 -1.99 -22.38 9.45
C MET A 206 -0.99 -22.58 8.30
N ASP A 207 0.25 -22.18 8.54
CA ASP A 207 1.39 -22.48 7.70
C ASP A 207 1.85 -23.95 7.84
N GLY A 208 2.92 -24.31 7.11
CA GLY A 208 3.53 -25.64 7.17
C GLY A 208 4.18 -26.01 8.52
N THR A 209 4.22 -25.09 9.50
CA THR A 209 4.68 -25.33 10.87
C THR A 209 3.54 -25.49 11.88
N GLY A 210 2.30 -25.17 11.49
CA GLY A 210 1.13 -25.15 12.38
C GLY A 210 0.90 -23.80 13.08
N MET A 211 1.50 -22.72 12.56
CA MET A 211 1.40 -21.36 13.10
C MET A 211 0.60 -20.45 12.15
N VAL A 212 0.08 -19.35 12.66
CA VAL A 212 -0.43 -18.21 11.88
C VAL A 212 0.37 -16.95 12.22
N HIS A 213 0.52 -16.04 11.26
CA HIS A 213 1.13 -14.72 11.46
C HIS A 213 0.08 -13.63 11.29
N CYS A 214 -0.21 -12.85 12.33
CA CYS A 214 -1.18 -11.77 12.22
C CYS A 214 -0.93 -10.65 13.25
N ASP A 215 -0.61 -9.46 12.74
CA ASP A 215 -0.31 -8.24 13.51
C ASP A 215 -1.58 -7.57 14.09
N THR A 216 -2.77 -8.06 13.72
CA THR A 216 -4.06 -7.58 14.22
C THR A 216 -4.62 -8.56 15.23
N ALA A 217 -4.74 -8.15 16.49
CA ALA A 217 -5.54 -8.88 17.46
C ALA A 217 -7.02 -8.81 17.06
N VAL A 218 -7.59 -9.98 16.79
CA VAL A 218 -9.01 -10.17 16.47
C VAL A 218 -9.60 -11.16 17.47
N GLY A 219 -10.90 -11.02 17.75
CA GLY A 219 -11.61 -11.80 18.76
C GLY A 219 -12.22 -10.94 19.86
N THR A 220 -13.11 -11.55 20.63
CA THR A 220 -13.91 -10.88 21.66
C THR A 220 -13.06 -10.64 22.92
N PRO A 221 -13.07 -9.43 23.52
CA PRO A 221 -12.09 -9.03 24.54
C PRO A 221 -11.91 -9.95 25.76
N ASP A 222 -12.93 -10.69 26.15
CA ASP A 222 -12.93 -11.58 27.32
C ASP A 222 -12.38 -12.99 27.01
N TYR A 223 -12.45 -13.43 25.74
CA TYR A 223 -12.05 -14.78 25.30
C TYR A 223 -10.70 -14.80 24.57
N ILE A 224 -10.20 -13.63 24.15
CA ILE A 224 -8.94 -13.48 23.42
C ILE A 224 -7.74 -13.89 24.29
N SER A 225 -6.73 -14.53 23.68
CA SER A 225 -5.59 -15.07 24.42
C SER A 225 -4.44 -14.07 24.60
N PRO A 226 -3.56 -14.25 25.61
CA PRO A 226 -2.47 -13.31 25.89
C PRO A 226 -1.47 -13.18 24.73
N GLU A 227 -1.24 -14.24 23.94
CA GLU A 227 -0.37 -14.18 22.76
C GLU A 227 -1.01 -13.50 21.54
N VAL A 228 -2.34 -13.56 21.38
CA VAL A 228 -3.04 -12.79 20.33
C VAL A 228 -3.06 -11.30 20.70
N LEU A 229 -3.25 -10.94 21.97
CA LEU A 229 -3.09 -9.55 22.42
C LEU A 229 -1.65 -9.03 22.23
N LYS A 230 -0.64 -9.88 22.45
CA LYS A 230 0.79 -9.51 22.26
C LYS A 230 1.18 -9.33 20.79
N SER A 231 0.40 -9.83 19.81
CA SER A 231 0.75 -9.68 18.39
C SER A 231 0.62 -8.24 17.89
N GLN A 232 -0.19 -7.40 18.54
CA GLN A 232 -0.30 -5.96 18.23
C GLN A 232 0.95 -5.11 18.56
N GLY A 233 2.07 -5.72 18.94
CA GLY A 233 3.32 -5.01 19.25
C GLY A 233 4.58 -5.87 19.32
N GLY A 234 4.61 -7.03 18.65
CA GLY A 234 5.73 -7.97 18.70
C GLY A 234 5.70 -8.98 17.56
N ASP A 235 6.50 -10.06 17.66
CA ASP A 235 6.53 -11.13 16.66
C ASP A 235 5.16 -11.80 16.55
N GLY A 236 4.41 -11.53 15.47
CA GLY A 236 2.98 -11.82 15.33
C GLY A 236 2.57 -13.29 15.16
N TYR A 237 3.42 -14.24 15.58
CA TYR A 237 3.24 -15.68 15.43
C TYR A 237 2.56 -16.32 16.64
N TYR A 238 1.49 -17.07 16.41
CA TYR A 238 0.83 -17.96 17.39
C TYR A 238 0.20 -19.17 16.68
N GLY A 239 -0.02 -20.27 17.41
CA GLY A 239 -0.58 -21.50 16.85
C GLY A 239 -2.01 -21.77 17.32
N ARG A 240 -2.47 -22.99 17.04
CA ARG A 240 -3.81 -23.51 17.43
C ARG A 240 -4.09 -23.47 18.94
N GLU A 241 -3.06 -23.30 19.76
CA GLU A 241 -3.19 -23.23 21.22
C GLU A 241 -3.88 -21.96 21.74
N CYS A 242 -4.07 -20.92 20.92
CA CYS A 242 -4.90 -19.78 21.33
C CYS A 242 -6.39 -20.15 21.45
N ASP A 243 -6.94 -21.02 20.59
CA ASP A 243 -8.33 -21.48 20.73
C ASP A 243 -8.55 -22.26 22.03
N TRP A 244 -7.54 -23.01 22.49
CA TRP A 244 -7.59 -23.73 23.77
C TRP A 244 -7.61 -22.80 25.00
N TRP A 245 -7.10 -21.58 24.90
CA TRP A 245 -7.27 -20.57 25.95
C TRP A 245 -8.74 -20.19 26.10
N SER A 246 -9.41 -19.88 24.99
CA SER A 246 -10.82 -19.49 24.96
C SER A 246 -11.74 -20.61 25.44
N VAL A 247 -11.39 -21.89 25.21
CA VAL A 247 -12.05 -23.04 25.85
C VAL A 247 -11.91 -23.00 27.38
N GLY A 248 -10.75 -22.59 27.91
CA GLY A 248 -10.56 -22.36 29.35
C GLY A 248 -11.43 -21.24 29.92
N VAL A 249 -11.61 -20.14 29.17
CA VAL A 249 -12.51 -19.03 29.52
C VAL A 249 -13.97 -19.51 29.57
N PHE A 250 -14.40 -20.23 28.53
CA PHE A 250 -15.74 -20.82 28.41
C PHE A 250 -16.08 -21.83 29.52
N ILE A 251 -15.13 -22.69 29.94
CA ILE A 251 -15.35 -23.62 31.06
C ILE A 251 -15.50 -22.85 32.38
N TYR A 252 -14.75 -21.76 32.59
CA TYR A 252 -14.89 -20.93 33.78
C TYR A 252 -16.27 -20.26 33.80
N GLU A 253 -16.65 -19.59 32.71
CA GLU A 253 -17.93 -18.89 32.57
C GLU A 253 -19.13 -19.80 32.83
N MET A 254 -19.20 -20.98 32.19
CA MET A 254 -20.27 -21.95 32.43
C MET A 254 -20.39 -22.41 33.89
N LEU A 255 -19.32 -22.31 34.68
CA LEU A 255 -19.29 -22.79 36.07
C LEU A 255 -19.36 -21.68 37.11
N VAL A 256 -19.14 -20.42 36.72
CA VAL A 256 -19.07 -19.25 37.62
C VAL A 256 -20.15 -18.21 37.31
N GLY A 257 -20.63 -18.12 36.06
CA GLY A 257 -21.58 -17.13 35.57
C GLY A 257 -20.94 -15.89 34.93
N ASP A 258 -19.71 -15.55 35.34
CA ASP A 258 -18.92 -14.42 34.82
C ASP A 258 -17.65 -14.90 34.08
N THR A 259 -17.09 -14.06 33.20
CA THR A 259 -15.79 -14.35 32.55
C THR A 259 -14.62 -14.17 33.56
N PRO A 260 -13.57 -15.02 33.52
CA PRO A 260 -12.47 -15.00 34.50
C PRO A 260 -11.66 -13.70 34.53
N PHE A 261 -11.76 -12.88 33.48
CA PHE A 261 -10.99 -11.65 33.33
C PHE A 261 -11.87 -10.40 33.16
N TYR A 262 -13.20 -10.49 33.38
CA TYR A 262 -14.15 -9.40 33.25
C TYR A 262 -13.68 -8.11 33.95
N ALA A 263 -13.88 -6.96 33.32
CA ALA A 263 -13.75 -5.65 33.95
C ALA A 263 -14.62 -4.59 33.25
N ASP A 264 -14.99 -3.54 33.97
CA ASP A 264 -15.84 -2.43 33.47
C ASP A 264 -15.22 -1.60 32.32
N SER A 265 -14.03 -1.98 31.85
CA SER A 265 -13.40 -1.40 30.67
C SER A 265 -12.52 -2.42 29.96
N LEU A 266 -12.55 -2.39 28.63
CA LEU A 266 -11.79 -3.26 27.73
C LEU A 266 -10.27 -3.26 28.01
N VAL A 267 -9.70 -2.10 28.42
CA VAL A 267 -8.29 -1.99 28.85
C VAL A 267 -8.06 -2.72 30.18
N GLY A 268 -9.04 -2.72 31.09
CA GLY A 268 -9.02 -3.51 32.32
C GLY A 268 -9.05 -5.02 32.05
N THR A 269 -9.90 -5.47 31.12
CA THR A 269 -9.97 -6.89 30.69
C THR A 269 -8.64 -7.33 30.10
N TYR A 270 -8.06 -6.54 29.18
CA TYR A 270 -6.73 -6.82 28.62
C TYR A 270 -5.62 -6.82 29.68
N SER A 271 -5.67 -5.92 30.65
CA SER A 271 -4.72 -5.90 31.77
C SER A 271 -4.82 -7.17 32.63
N LYS A 272 -6.04 -7.64 32.91
CA LYS A 272 -6.28 -8.91 33.62
C LYS A 272 -5.81 -10.12 32.82
N ILE A 273 -6.07 -10.19 31.52
CA ILE A 273 -5.60 -11.29 30.64
C ILE A 273 -4.06 -11.30 30.55
N MET A 274 -3.42 -10.13 30.48
CA MET A 274 -1.96 -10.03 30.44
C MET A 274 -1.30 -10.42 31.77
N ASP A 275 -1.96 -10.21 32.90
CA ASP A 275 -1.54 -10.61 34.25
C ASP A 275 -2.27 -11.87 34.78
N HIS A 276 -2.64 -12.79 33.87
CA HIS A 276 -3.48 -13.97 34.17
C HIS A 276 -3.03 -14.80 35.38
N LYS A 277 -1.73 -14.86 35.63
CA LYS A 277 -1.09 -15.59 36.74
C LYS A 277 -1.46 -15.07 38.13
N ASN A 278 -1.88 -13.81 38.22
CA ASN A 278 -2.28 -13.15 39.47
C ASN A 278 -3.78 -12.77 39.45
N SER A 279 -4.35 -12.51 38.27
CA SER A 279 -5.73 -12.08 38.11
C SER A 279 -6.74 -13.24 38.14
N LEU A 280 -6.37 -14.43 37.66
CA LEU A 280 -7.26 -15.61 37.65
C LEU A 280 -7.52 -16.09 39.09
N ASN A 281 -8.75 -15.88 39.55
CA ASN A 281 -9.22 -16.31 40.86
C ASN A 281 -10.58 -17.00 40.72
N PHE A 282 -10.89 -17.96 41.60
CA PHE A 282 -12.19 -18.62 41.66
C PHE A 282 -12.93 -18.11 42.91
N PRO A 283 -14.21 -17.74 42.83
CA PRO A 283 -15.00 -17.39 44.01
C PRO A 283 -15.10 -18.57 45.00
N ASP A 284 -15.12 -18.26 46.30
CA ASP A 284 -15.21 -19.26 47.39
C ASP A 284 -16.64 -19.79 47.58
N ASP A 285 -17.64 -19.09 47.05
CA ASP A 285 -19.08 -19.38 47.13
C ASP A 285 -19.60 -20.29 46.00
N VAL A 286 -18.76 -20.62 45.00
CA VAL A 286 -19.13 -21.46 43.86
C VAL A 286 -18.49 -22.86 43.97
N GLU A 287 -19.33 -23.90 44.04
CA GLU A 287 -18.89 -25.30 44.17
C GLU A 287 -18.38 -25.89 42.84
N ILE A 288 -17.08 -25.71 42.58
CA ILE A 288 -16.38 -26.25 41.38
C ILE A 288 -15.42 -27.37 41.79
N SER A 289 -15.45 -28.53 41.12
CA SER A 289 -14.56 -29.66 41.45
C SER A 289 -13.07 -29.34 41.26
N GLN A 290 -12.22 -30.13 41.91
CA GLN A 290 -10.77 -29.99 41.76
C GLN A 290 -10.30 -30.30 40.33
N GLU A 291 -10.95 -31.24 39.64
CA GLU A 291 -10.73 -31.57 38.24
C GLU A 291 -11.13 -30.42 37.30
N ALA A 292 -12.24 -29.74 37.58
CA ALA A 292 -12.68 -28.57 36.82
C ALA A 292 -11.75 -27.36 37.04
N LYS A 293 -11.42 -27.01 38.30
CA LYS A 293 -10.39 -25.97 38.58
C LYS A 293 -9.04 -26.32 37.92
N ASN A 294 -8.69 -27.61 37.85
CA ASN A 294 -7.44 -28.05 37.22
C ASN A 294 -7.45 -27.94 35.68
N ILE A 295 -8.55 -28.27 34.99
CA ILE A 295 -8.59 -28.10 33.51
C ILE A 295 -8.58 -26.61 33.12
N ILE A 296 -9.31 -25.77 33.86
CA ILE A 296 -9.34 -24.32 33.62
C ILE A 296 -7.93 -23.74 33.75
N CYS A 297 -7.21 -23.99 34.85
CA CYS A 297 -5.83 -23.51 35.02
C CYS A 297 -4.82 -24.15 34.04
N ALA A 298 -5.12 -25.29 33.43
CA ALA A 298 -4.27 -25.91 32.41
C ALA A 298 -4.46 -25.27 31.01
N PHE A 299 -5.61 -24.65 30.76
CA PHE A 299 -5.87 -23.82 29.58
C PHE A 299 -5.48 -22.34 29.79
N LEU A 300 -5.84 -21.77 30.94
CA LEU A 300 -5.56 -20.38 31.31
C LEU A 300 -4.14 -20.22 31.84
N THR A 301 -3.17 -20.45 30.96
CA THR A 301 -1.73 -20.33 31.22
C THR A 301 -0.99 -19.87 29.95
N ASP A 302 0.33 -19.64 30.06
CA ASP A 302 1.16 -19.26 28.91
C ASP A 302 1.20 -20.38 27.86
N ARG A 303 1.13 -20.00 26.58
CA ARG A 303 1.01 -20.93 25.44
C ARG A 303 2.08 -22.04 25.42
N GLU A 304 3.29 -21.76 25.92
CA GLU A 304 4.41 -22.71 25.95
C GLU A 304 4.14 -23.94 26.84
N VAL A 305 3.25 -23.83 27.82
CA VAL A 305 2.89 -24.89 28.78
C VAL A 305 1.39 -25.22 28.79
N ARG A 306 0.61 -24.63 27.87
CA ARG A 306 -0.85 -24.78 27.79
C ARG A 306 -1.27 -26.18 27.33
N LEU A 307 -2.32 -26.71 27.95
CA LEU A 307 -2.96 -27.97 27.57
C LEU A 307 -3.51 -27.88 26.13
N GLY A 308 -3.20 -28.89 25.31
CA GLY A 308 -3.57 -28.95 23.90
C GLY A 308 -2.46 -28.54 22.94
N ARG A 309 -1.35 -27.97 23.45
CA ARG A 309 -0.15 -27.65 22.66
C ARG A 309 0.47 -28.90 22.02
N ASN A 310 0.41 -30.06 22.68
CA ASN A 310 0.91 -31.33 22.13
C ASN A 310 -0.16 -32.07 21.30
N GLY A 311 -1.23 -31.38 20.92
CA GLY A 311 -2.40 -31.93 20.23
C GLY A 311 -3.54 -32.31 21.18
N VAL A 312 -4.75 -32.37 20.64
CA VAL A 312 -6.03 -32.59 21.36
C VAL A 312 -6.05 -33.80 22.30
N GLU A 313 -5.19 -34.78 22.05
CA GLU A 313 -5.17 -36.06 22.74
C GLU A 313 -4.83 -35.94 24.24
N GLU A 314 -4.10 -34.90 24.66
CA GLU A 314 -3.91 -34.63 26.08
C GLU A 314 -5.13 -34.00 26.76
N ILE A 315 -5.93 -33.21 26.01
CA ILE A 315 -7.23 -32.69 26.45
C ILE A 315 -8.21 -33.84 26.65
N LYS A 316 -8.37 -34.72 25.64
CA LYS A 316 -9.30 -35.87 25.67
C LYS A 316 -9.01 -36.87 26.80
N ARG A 317 -7.79 -36.87 27.35
CA ARG A 317 -7.39 -37.70 28.51
C ARG A 317 -7.51 -37.00 29.86
N HIS A 318 -7.89 -35.72 29.91
CA HIS A 318 -7.95 -34.98 31.17
C HIS A 318 -9.04 -35.55 32.12
N PRO A 319 -8.76 -35.74 33.43
CA PRO A 319 -9.71 -36.32 34.39
C PRO A 319 -11.09 -35.66 34.44
N PHE A 320 -11.19 -34.36 34.09
CA PHE A 320 -12.46 -33.64 33.99
C PHE A 320 -13.48 -34.36 33.09
N PHE A 321 -13.08 -34.83 31.91
CA PHE A 321 -14.00 -35.47 30.96
C PHE A 321 -14.42 -36.90 31.35
N LYS A 322 -13.89 -37.46 32.45
CA LYS A 322 -14.24 -38.80 32.91
C LYS A 322 -15.69 -38.85 33.36
N ASN A 323 -16.53 -39.51 32.56
CA ASN A 323 -17.96 -39.66 32.78
C ASN A 323 -18.41 -41.10 32.45
N ASP A 324 -19.69 -41.39 32.65
CA ASP A 324 -20.34 -42.70 32.49
C ASP A 324 -21.47 -42.69 31.44
N GLN A 325 -21.63 -41.61 30.67
CA GLN A 325 -22.69 -41.43 29.68
C GLN A 325 -22.22 -41.55 28.23
N TRP A 326 -21.05 -40.98 27.91
CA TRP A 326 -20.55 -40.83 26.55
C TRP A 326 -19.03 -41.02 26.46
N THR A 327 -18.54 -41.31 25.26
CA THR A 327 -17.12 -41.22 24.90
C THR A 327 -16.92 -40.16 23.81
N PHE A 328 -15.70 -39.65 23.64
CA PHE A 328 -15.38 -38.71 22.54
C PHE A 328 -15.69 -39.25 21.12
N SER A 329 -15.91 -40.56 20.96
CA SER A 329 -16.32 -41.18 19.70
C SER A 329 -17.83 -41.41 19.56
N THR A 330 -18.62 -41.18 20.62
CA THR A 330 -20.07 -41.47 20.65
C THR A 330 -20.92 -40.30 21.17
N ILE A 331 -20.32 -39.22 21.67
CA ILE A 331 -21.04 -38.11 22.33
C ILE A 331 -22.19 -37.54 21.47
N ARG A 332 -22.00 -37.36 20.16
CA ARG A 332 -23.05 -36.89 19.24
C ARG A 332 -24.14 -37.91 18.88
N GLU A 333 -24.05 -39.13 19.42
CA GLU A 333 -25.09 -40.17 19.34
C GLU A 333 -25.82 -40.34 20.68
N THR A 334 -25.37 -39.66 21.75
CA THR A 334 -25.99 -39.67 23.08
C THR A 334 -26.93 -38.47 23.26
N ALA A 335 -27.92 -38.57 24.14
CA ALA A 335 -28.84 -37.46 24.38
C ALA A 335 -28.13 -36.24 24.98
N ALA A 336 -28.27 -35.09 24.32
CA ALA A 336 -27.73 -33.81 24.79
C ALA A 336 -28.37 -33.36 26.13
N PRO A 337 -27.70 -32.48 26.90
CA PRO A 337 -28.21 -31.99 28.18
C PRO A 337 -29.53 -31.22 28.10
N VAL A 338 -29.67 -30.39 27.05
CA VAL A 338 -30.88 -29.61 26.75
C VAL A 338 -31.27 -29.92 25.30
N VAL A 339 -32.44 -30.52 25.10
CA VAL A 339 -33.03 -30.73 23.77
C VAL A 339 -34.13 -29.68 23.59
N PRO A 340 -34.10 -28.84 22.53
CA PRO A 340 -35.04 -27.73 22.41
C PRO A 340 -36.47 -28.20 22.09
N GLU A 341 -37.46 -27.69 22.82
CA GLU A 341 -38.89 -27.97 22.56
C GLU A 341 -39.44 -27.04 21.46
N LEU A 342 -39.33 -27.46 20.20
CA LEU A 342 -39.69 -26.66 19.03
C LEU A 342 -41.15 -26.89 18.59
N SER A 343 -41.91 -25.81 18.41
CA SER A 343 -43.32 -25.87 17.95
C SER A 343 -43.47 -25.99 16.42
N SER A 344 -42.46 -25.57 15.65
CA SER A 344 -42.48 -25.58 14.18
C SER A 344 -41.07 -25.55 13.58
N ASP A 345 -40.97 -25.66 12.25
CA ASP A 345 -39.70 -25.55 11.50
C ASP A 345 -39.18 -24.10 11.38
N ILE A 346 -39.95 -23.11 11.86
CA ILE A 346 -39.58 -21.69 11.93
C ILE A 346 -39.66 -21.14 13.36
N ASP A 347 -39.60 -22.02 14.37
CA ASP A 347 -39.63 -21.59 15.76
C ASP A 347 -38.32 -20.87 16.13
N THR A 348 -38.45 -19.66 16.68
CA THR A 348 -37.34 -18.83 17.15
C THR A 348 -37.43 -18.56 18.66
N SER A 349 -38.07 -19.43 19.45
CA SER A 349 -38.18 -19.27 20.92
C SER A 349 -36.82 -19.09 21.59
N ASN A 350 -35.78 -19.70 21.02
CA ASN A 350 -34.42 -19.75 21.57
C ASN A 350 -33.52 -18.63 21.00
N PHE A 351 -34.13 -17.55 20.50
CA PHE A 351 -33.45 -16.37 19.94
C PHE A 351 -34.15 -15.08 20.38
N ASP A 352 -33.39 -14.14 20.94
CA ASP A 352 -33.89 -12.85 21.45
C ASP A 352 -34.65 -12.01 20.40
N GLU A 353 -35.41 -11.02 20.89
CA GLU A 353 -36.05 -10.01 20.04
C GLU A 353 -35.07 -8.89 19.69
N ILE A 354 -34.42 -9.03 18.55
CA ILE A 354 -33.55 -7.99 17.97
C ILE A 354 -34.41 -6.85 17.41
N GLU A 355 -34.19 -5.63 17.88
CA GLU A 355 -34.90 -4.45 17.37
C GLU A 355 -34.64 -4.22 15.88
N GLU A 356 -35.70 -4.03 15.10
CA GLU A 356 -35.58 -3.56 13.71
C GLU A 356 -35.16 -2.08 13.68
N ASP A 357 -33.85 -1.88 13.54
CA ASP A 357 -33.26 -0.59 13.20
C ASP A 357 -33.85 -0.06 11.88
N LYS A 358 -34.37 1.17 11.94
CA LYS A 358 -35.07 1.87 10.85
C LYS A 358 -34.22 2.98 10.23
N GLY A 359 -32.92 2.99 10.49
CA GLY A 359 -31.96 3.85 9.81
C GLY A 359 -31.93 3.65 8.29
N GLU A 360 -31.50 4.68 7.57
CA GLU A 360 -31.20 4.53 6.14
C GLU A 360 -29.95 3.66 5.98
N VAL A 361 -30.07 2.55 5.23
CA VAL A 361 -28.94 1.66 4.95
C VAL A 361 -27.90 2.42 4.13
N GLU A 362 -26.72 2.68 4.71
CA GLU A 362 -25.63 3.36 4.00
C GLU A 362 -25.20 2.55 2.76
N THR A 363 -25.07 3.25 1.62
CA THR A 363 -24.68 2.67 0.33
C THR A 363 -23.47 3.40 -0.26
N PHE A 364 -22.71 2.73 -1.13
CA PHE A 364 -21.59 3.34 -1.85
C PHE A 364 -21.97 4.67 -2.53
N PRO A 365 -21.20 5.76 -2.33
CA PRO A 365 -21.45 7.03 -3.00
C PRO A 365 -21.21 6.92 -4.51
N THR A 366 -22.04 7.57 -5.32
CA THR A 366 -21.96 7.49 -6.79
C THR A 366 -20.57 7.91 -7.31
N PRO A 367 -19.79 7.01 -7.91
CA PRO A 367 -18.39 7.27 -8.23
C PRO A 367 -18.22 8.18 -9.45
N LYS A 368 -17.26 9.11 -9.37
CA LYS A 368 -16.91 10.06 -10.44
C LYS A 368 -15.81 9.55 -11.38
N ALA A 369 -15.04 8.56 -10.92
CA ALA A 369 -14.01 7.80 -11.61
C ALA A 369 -14.11 6.33 -11.18
N PHE A 370 -13.45 5.40 -11.87
CA PHE A 370 -13.56 3.97 -11.54
C PHE A 370 -12.94 3.70 -10.15
N VAL A 371 -13.70 3.03 -9.28
CA VAL A 371 -13.27 2.70 -7.90
C VAL A 371 -13.16 1.19 -7.67
N GLY A 372 -13.89 0.35 -8.40
CA GLY A 372 -13.79 -1.10 -8.29
C GLY A 372 -14.37 -1.68 -7.00
N ASN A 373 -15.49 -1.13 -6.51
CA ASN A 373 -16.09 -1.52 -5.23
C ASN A 373 -16.57 -2.98 -5.22
N GLN A 374 -16.86 -3.58 -6.38
CA GLN A 374 -17.29 -4.97 -6.47
C GLN A 374 -16.10 -5.95 -6.62
N LEU A 375 -14.88 -5.47 -6.88
CA LEU A 375 -13.71 -6.32 -7.16
C LEU A 375 -13.25 -7.20 -5.98
N PRO A 376 -13.26 -6.76 -4.70
CA PRO A 376 -12.83 -7.61 -3.58
C PRO A 376 -13.67 -8.90 -3.43
N PHE A 377 -14.90 -8.89 -3.96
CA PHE A 377 -15.85 -10.01 -3.87
C PHE A 377 -15.71 -11.04 -5.01
N LEU A 378 -14.65 -10.93 -5.82
CA LEU A 378 -14.30 -11.85 -6.93
C LEU A 378 -13.05 -12.72 -6.63
N GLN A 379 -12.32 -12.42 -5.55
CA GLN A 379 -10.87 -12.59 -5.48
C GLN A 379 -10.32 -14.03 -5.36
N LYS A 380 -11.17 -15.07 -5.29
CA LYS A 380 -10.73 -16.47 -5.07
C LYS A 380 -9.63 -16.94 -6.04
N LYS A 381 -9.74 -16.56 -7.32
CA LYS A 381 -8.75 -16.94 -8.35
C LYS A 381 -7.53 -16.02 -8.39
N LEU A 382 -7.68 -14.77 -7.94
CA LEU A 382 -6.59 -13.79 -7.92
C LEU A 382 -5.54 -14.20 -6.90
N HIS A 383 -5.95 -14.52 -5.67
CA HIS A 383 -5.02 -14.90 -4.59
C HIS A 383 -4.22 -16.19 -4.91
N SER A 384 -4.83 -17.14 -5.62
CA SER A 384 -4.13 -18.35 -6.10
C SER A 384 -3.16 -18.06 -7.26
N LEU A 385 -3.49 -17.10 -8.14
CA LEU A 385 -2.59 -16.62 -9.18
C LEU A 385 -1.48 -15.72 -8.65
N GLU A 386 -1.71 -14.98 -7.56
CA GLU A 386 -0.70 -14.20 -6.83
C GLU A 386 0.24 -15.13 -6.05
N GLU A 387 -0.27 -16.19 -5.43
CA GLU A 387 0.56 -17.24 -4.83
C GLU A 387 1.38 -17.98 -5.91
N GLN A 388 0.79 -18.33 -7.06
CA GLN A 388 1.54 -18.90 -8.19
C GLN A 388 2.57 -17.93 -8.75
N LEU A 389 2.24 -16.64 -8.90
CA LEU A 389 3.14 -15.62 -9.41
C LEU A 389 4.30 -15.34 -8.44
N ASN A 390 4.06 -15.36 -7.13
CA ASN A 390 5.10 -15.24 -6.10
C ASN A 390 6.02 -16.47 -6.09
N ASN A 391 5.47 -17.68 -6.27
CA ASN A 391 6.26 -18.90 -6.42
C ASN A 391 7.07 -18.90 -7.74
N GLU A 392 6.49 -18.44 -8.85
CA GLU A 392 7.22 -18.26 -10.12
C GLU A 392 8.27 -17.13 -10.03
N MET A 393 8.01 -16.07 -9.25
CA MET A 393 9.01 -15.03 -8.94
C MET A 393 10.15 -15.57 -8.10
N GLN A 394 9.91 -16.35 -7.03
CA GLN A 394 11.00 -17.02 -6.30
C GLN A 394 11.79 -17.97 -7.20
N ALA A 395 11.12 -18.78 -8.03
CA ALA A 395 11.78 -19.67 -8.98
C ALA A 395 12.60 -18.90 -10.05
N LYS A 396 12.10 -17.74 -10.50
CA LYS A 396 12.79 -16.81 -11.40
C LYS A 396 13.99 -16.15 -10.71
N ASP A 397 13.89 -15.76 -9.44
CA ASP A 397 14.96 -15.11 -8.71
C ASP A 397 16.07 -16.10 -8.33
N GLU A 398 15.73 -17.35 -8.01
CA GLU A 398 16.68 -18.47 -7.98
C GLU A 398 17.39 -18.65 -9.35
N LEU A 399 16.65 -18.56 -10.45
CA LEU A 399 17.19 -18.72 -11.80
C LEU A 399 18.09 -17.53 -12.17
N GLU A 400 17.73 -16.30 -11.82
CA GLU A 400 18.55 -15.10 -11.98
C GLU A 400 19.79 -15.15 -11.08
N GLN A 401 19.71 -15.66 -9.86
CA GLN A 401 20.87 -15.82 -8.97
C GLN A 401 21.85 -16.85 -9.55
N LYS A 402 21.34 -17.97 -10.11
CA LYS A 402 22.12 -18.93 -10.90
C LYS A 402 22.70 -18.29 -12.18
N TYR A 403 21.97 -17.39 -12.82
CA TYR A 403 22.44 -16.65 -14.01
C TYR A 403 23.55 -15.65 -13.66
N ARG A 404 23.40 -14.85 -12.59
CA ARG A 404 24.44 -13.94 -12.05
C ARG A 404 25.71 -14.70 -11.66
N SER A 405 25.57 -15.88 -11.04
CA SER A 405 26.71 -16.77 -10.73
C SER A 405 27.43 -17.25 -12.00
N ASN A 406 26.70 -17.62 -13.05
CA ASN A 406 27.28 -17.99 -14.35
C ASN A 406 27.88 -16.78 -15.10
N CYS A 407 27.30 -15.59 -15.02
CA CYS A 407 27.90 -14.35 -15.53
C CYS A 407 29.24 -14.05 -14.85
N SER A 408 29.33 -14.15 -13.52
CA SER A 408 30.60 -13.98 -12.79
C SER A 408 31.69 -14.98 -13.22
N ARG A 409 31.29 -16.23 -13.54
CA ARG A 409 32.20 -17.22 -14.14
C ARG A 409 32.64 -16.84 -15.56
N LEU A 410 31.76 -16.29 -16.38
CA LEU A 410 32.06 -15.81 -17.73
C LEU A 410 32.93 -14.54 -17.72
N GLU A 411 32.77 -13.66 -16.74
CA GLU A 411 33.63 -12.48 -16.57
C GLU A 411 35.08 -12.86 -16.22
N LYS A 412 35.29 -13.91 -15.41
CA LYS A 412 36.64 -14.46 -15.18
C LYS A 412 37.28 -14.98 -16.47
N ILE A 413 36.55 -15.80 -17.22
CA ILE A 413 37.04 -16.33 -18.51
C ILE A 413 37.29 -15.20 -19.52
N THR A 414 36.48 -14.14 -19.50
CA THR A 414 36.67 -12.95 -20.35
C THR A 414 37.96 -12.20 -19.97
N LYS A 415 38.26 -12.02 -18.67
CA LYS A 415 39.53 -11.40 -18.23
C LYS A 415 40.75 -12.24 -18.60
N GLU A 416 40.69 -13.55 -18.40
CA GLU A 416 41.76 -14.48 -18.83
C GLU A 416 42.00 -14.39 -20.35
N LEU A 417 40.93 -14.19 -21.15
CA LEU A 417 41.04 -14.00 -22.60
C LEU A 417 41.59 -12.62 -22.99
N ASP A 418 41.24 -11.54 -22.28
CA ASP A 418 41.78 -10.20 -22.52
C ASP A 418 43.28 -10.08 -22.18
N GLU A 419 43.76 -10.80 -21.17
CA GLU A 419 45.19 -10.88 -20.82
C GLU A 419 46.00 -11.60 -21.93
N GLU A 420 45.47 -12.67 -22.51
CA GLU A 420 46.03 -13.35 -23.68
C GLU A 420 46.01 -12.45 -24.93
N ILE A 421 44.89 -11.74 -25.18
CA ILE A 421 44.76 -10.77 -26.29
C ILE A 421 45.78 -9.63 -26.16
N ASN A 422 46.02 -9.11 -24.95
CA ASN A 422 47.00 -8.05 -24.72
C ASN A 422 48.44 -8.54 -24.89
N SER A 423 48.73 -9.77 -24.47
CA SER A 423 50.02 -10.44 -24.76
C SER A 423 50.26 -10.57 -26.28
N ARG A 424 49.20 -10.90 -27.03
CA ARG A 424 49.24 -11.00 -28.51
C ARG A 424 49.53 -9.66 -29.20
N LYS A 425 49.00 -8.54 -28.69
CA LYS A 425 49.25 -7.19 -29.24
C LYS A 425 50.73 -6.77 -29.16
N GLY A 426 51.48 -7.23 -28.14
CA GLY A 426 52.91 -6.95 -28.00
C GLY A 426 53.80 -7.61 -29.07
N LEU A 427 53.35 -8.73 -29.63
CA LEU A 427 54.01 -9.40 -30.76
C LEU A 427 53.67 -8.73 -32.10
N GLU A 428 52.51 -8.09 -32.23
CA GLU A 428 52.14 -7.33 -33.43
C GLU A 428 52.90 -6.00 -33.55
N THR A 429 53.13 -5.29 -32.43
CA THR A 429 53.86 -4.02 -32.44
C THR A 429 55.33 -4.18 -32.79
N THR A 430 55.96 -5.27 -32.37
CA THR A 430 57.34 -5.62 -32.76
C THR A 430 57.46 -5.98 -34.24
N LEU A 431 56.46 -6.66 -34.82
CA LEU A 431 56.41 -6.94 -36.27
C LEU A 431 56.36 -5.64 -37.09
N ARG A 432 55.46 -4.71 -36.73
CA ARG A 432 55.26 -3.42 -37.42
C ARG A 432 56.41 -2.42 -37.25
N GLN A 433 57.36 -2.68 -36.35
CA GLN A 433 58.60 -1.89 -36.22
C GLN A 433 59.54 -2.19 -37.41
N LEU A 434 59.73 -3.47 -37.73
CA LEU A 434 60.62 -3.95 -38.80
C LEU A 434 60.13 -3.57 -40.21
N GLU A 435 58.82 -3.46 -40.41
CA GLU A 435 58.24 -3.04 -41.70
C GLU A 435 58.53 -1.55 -42.02
N ARG A 436 58.75 -0.71 -41.02
CA ARG A 436 58.96 0.74 -41.20
C ARG A 436 60.36 1.09 -41.70
N GLU A 437 61.38 0.31 -41.33
CA GLU A 437 62.75 0.51 -41.83
C GLU A 437 62.86 0.30 -43.35
N LYS A 438 62.04 -0.62 -43.90
CA LYS A 438 61.97 -0.93 -45.33
C LYS A 438 61.46 0.22 -46.19
N ALA A 439 60.59 1.09 -45.66
CA ALA A 439 60.00 2.22 -46.39
C ALA A 439 60.93 3.45 -46.46
N LEU A 440 61.91 3.56 -45.55
CA LEU A 440 62.77 4.75 -45.42
C LEU A 440 63.78 4.93 -46.58
N LEU A 441 63.89 3.94 -47.47
CA LEU A 441 64.86 3.89 -48.56
C LEU A 441 64.31 4.32 -49.94
N GLN A 442 63.05 4.75 -50.07
CA GLN A 442 62.61 5.52 -51.26
C GLN A 442 62.87 7.02 -51.07
N HIS A 443 64.16 7.28 -50.90
CA HIS A 443 64.84 8.53 -50.60
C HIS A 443 64.56 9.66 -51.61
N LYS A 444 64.01 10.77 -51.10
CA LYS A 444 64.32 12.18 -51.45
C LYS A 444 64.78 12.42 -52.91
N SER A 445 63.84 12.84 -53.79
CA SER A 445 64.17 13.40 -55.11
C SER A 445 63.35 14.65 -55.50
N VAL A 446 62.38 15.08 -54.67
CA VAL A 446 61.46 16.20 -54.99
C VAL A 446 61.44 17.27 -53.88
N GLU A 447 62.17 17.05 -52.79
CA GLU A 447 62.01 17.82 -51.54
C GLU A 447 62.95 19.03 -51.39
N SER A 448 63.84 19.27 -52.35
CA SER A 448 64.91 20.29 -52.26
C SER A 448 64.54 21.69 -52.78
N HIS A 449 63.31 21.90 -53.27
CA HIS A 449 62.84 23.23 -53.73
C HIS A 449 61.61 23.76 -52.99
N ARG A 450 60.81 22.92 -52.31
CA ARG A 450 59.66 23.39 -51.50
C ARG A 450 60.00 23.86 -50.08
N ARG A 451 61.26 23.76 -49.65
CA ARG A 451 61.65 24.03 -48.25
C ARG A 451 61.89 25.52 -47.96
N ALA A 452 62.38 26.32 -48.91
CA ALA A 452 62.75 27.72 -48.68
C ALA A 452 61.56 28.64 -48.37
N GLU A 453 60.44 28.52 -49.10
CA GLU A 453 59.24 29.33 -48.84
C GLU A 453 58.49 28.84 -47.58
N SER A 454 58.51 27.54 -47.31
CA SER A 454 57.81 26.94 -46.16
C SER A 454 58.39 27.33 -44.79
N GLU A 455 59.60 27.88 -44.71
CA GLU A 455 60.21 28.31 -43.44
C GLU A 455 59.76 29.72 -43.01
N ALA A 456 59.42 30.60 -43.96
CA ALA A 456 58.94 31.95 -43.66
C ALA A 456 57.55 31.93 -42.98
N ASP A 457 56.60 31.20 -43.56
CA ASP A 457 55.27 31.06 -42.97
C ASP A 457 55.28 30.19 -41.71
N ARG A 458 56.15 29.17 -41.63
CA ARG A 458 56.36 28.42 -40.38
C ARG A 458 56.75 29.32 -39.23
N LYS A 459 57.65 30.28 -39.44
CA LYS A 459 58.10 31.16 -38.37
C LYS A 459 56.94 32.01 -37.81
N ARG A 460 56.07 32.53 -38.69
CA ARG A 460 54.89 33.30 -38.28
C ARG A 460 53.82 32.43 -37.59
N CYS A 461 53.59 31.21 -38.07
CA CYS A 461 52.68 30.28 -37.38
C CYS A 461 53.22 29.89 -36.01
N LEU A 462 54.52 29.59 -35.89
CA LEU A 462 55.15 29.23 -34.62
C LEU A 462 55.22 30.39 -33.62
N GLU A 463 55.32 31.64 -34.07
CA GLU A 463 55.20 32.82 -33.20
C GLU A 463 53.76 32.96 -32.65
N ASN A 464 52.73 32.77 -33.48
CA ASN A 464 51.32 32.76 -33.01
C ASN A 464 50.98 31.54 -32.13
N GLU A 465 51.38 30.33 -32.52
CA GLU A 465 51.17 29.09 -31.75
C GLU A 465 51.89 29.16 -30.40
N LEU A 466 53.04 29.84 -30.32
CA LEU A 466 53.75 30.08 -29.06
C LEU A 466 53.02 31.07 -28.16
N ASP A 467 52.40 32.13 -28.70
CA ASP A 467 51.60 33.06 -27.90
C ASP A 467 50.25 32.45 -27.46
N GLU A 468 49.58 31.66 -28.31
CA GLU A 468 48.38 30.89 -27.93
C GLU A 468 48.70 29.81 -26.89
N ALA A 469 49.84 29.12 -27.01
CA ALA A 469 50.33 28.18 -26.00
C ALA A 469 50.71 28.90 -24.69
N ASN A 470 51.34 30.07 -24.75
CA ASN A 470 51.67 30.88 -23.57
C ASN A 470 50.42 31.47 -22.89
N ALA A 471 49.37 31.80 -23.64
CA ALA A 471 48.08 32.20 -23.08
C ALA A 471 47.37 31.02 -22.42
N SER A 472 47.35 29.87 -23.09
CA SER A 472 46.79 28.62 -22.57
C SER A 472 47.51 28.16 -21.31
N LEU A 473 48.85 28.18 -21.28
CA LEU A 473 49.66 27.81 -20.12
C LEU A 473 49.46 28.76 -18.93
N ARG A 474 49.16 30.05 -19.16
CA ARG A 474 48.76 30.98 -18.10
C ARG A 474 47.36 30.66 -17.57
N ALA A 475 46.39 30.42 -18.45
CA ALA A 475 45.04 30.04 -18.06
C ALA A 475 45.02 28.70 -17.29
N GLU A 476 45.84 27.73 -17.71
CA GLU A 476 46.04 26.44 -17.06
C GLU A 476 46.82 26.57 -15.75
N SER A 477 47.84 27.44 -15.68
CA SER A 477 48.53 27.78 -14.43
C SER A 477 47.57 28.40 -13.40
N ASP A 478 46.73 29.34 -13.82
CA ASP A 478 45.73 29.98 -12.95
C ASP A 478 44.59 29.01 -12.58
N ALA A 479 44.18 28.11 -13.49
CA ALA A 479 43.26 27.02 -13.18
C ALA A 479 43.88 26.04 -12.17
N ALA A 480 45.15 25.66 -12.35
CA ALA A 480 45.89 24.81 -11.43
C ALA A 480 46.22 25.52 -10.09
N ALA A 481 46.24 26.85 -10.05
CA ALA A 481 46.34 27.64 -8.82
C ALA A 481 44.98 27.69 -8.09
N ARG A 482 43.88 27.91 -8.82
CA ARG A 482 42.50 27.81 -8.30
C ARG A 482 42.19 26.41 -7.78
N LEU A 483 42.55 25.36 -8.52
CA LEU A 483 42.42 23.96 -8.11
C LEU A 483 43.27 23.66 -6.88
N ARG A 484 44.55 24.08 -6.82
CA ARG A 484 45.38 23.90 -5.61
C ARG A 484 44.85 24.68 -4.40
N LYS A 485 44.20 25.82 -4.61
CA LYS A 485 43.52 26.56 -3.54
C LYS A 485 42.26 25.83 -3.06
N ALA A 486 41.36 25.44 -3.97
CA ALA A 486 40.18 24.64 -3.63
C ALA A 486 40.53 23.29 -2.98
N GLN A 487 41.61 22.63 -3.43
CA GLN A 487 42.13 21.39 -2.86
C GLN A 487 42.74 21.61 -1.46
N THR A 488 43.33 22.78 -1.17
CA THR A 488 43.82 23.10 0.18
C THR A 488 42.71 23.63 1.11
N GLU A 489 41.64 24.24 0.58
CA GLU A 489 40.40 24.50 1.32
C GLU A 489 39.69 23.18 1.69
N SER A 490 39.50 22.29 0.71
CA SER A 490 38.91 20.95 0.91
C SER A 490 39.78 20.07 1.82
N SER A 491 41.11 20.13 1.70
CA SER A 491 42.02 19.40 2.61
C SER A 491 41.96 19.92 4.04
N LYS A 492 41.67 21.21 4.28
CA LYS A 492 41.40 21.74 5.63
C LYS A 492 40.05 21.25 6.17
N GLN A 493 39.00 21.25 5.34
CA GLN A 493 37.70 20.68 5.74
C GLN A 493 37.83 19.18 6.06
N LEU A 494 38.60 18.43 5.27
CA LEU A 494 38.92 17.04 5.55
C LEU A 494 39.70 16.89 6.85
N GLN A 495 40.70 17.73 7.13
CA GLN A 495 41.42 17.72 8.41
C GLN A 495 40.55 18.11 9.61
N GLN A 496 39.56 19.01 9.45
CA GLN A 496 38.59 19.31 10.51
C GLN A 496 37.64 18.13 10.74
N LEU A 497 37.17 17.47 9.67
CA LEU A 497 36.35 16.26 9.77
C LEU A 497 37.14 15.10 10.39
N GLU A 498 38.39 14.88 9.99
CA GLU A 498 39.29 13.91 10.62
C GLU A 498 39.54 14.23 12.10
N ALA A 499 39.66 15.51 12.48
CA ALA A 499 39.80 15.92 13.87
C ALA A 499 38.52 15.64 14.68
N HIS A 500 37.34 15.96 14.15
CA HIS A 500 36.06 15.64 14.80
C HIS A 500 35.81 14.12 14.87
N VAL A 501 36.13 13.35 13.82
CA VAL A 501 36.06 11.88 13.87
C VAL A 501 37.01 11.33 14.92
N ARG A 502 38.22 11.88 15.08
CA ARG A 502 39.18 11.48 16.11
C ARG A 502 38.70 11.84 17.51
N GLU A 503 38.15 13.04 17.70
CA GLU A 503 37.56 13.48 18.98
C GLU A 503 36.31 12.65 19.36
N LEU A 504 35.52 12.23 18.37
CA LEU A 504 34.40 11.28 18.55
C LEU A 504 34.90 9.87 18.87
N GLN A 505 36.00 9.41 18.25
CA GLN A 505 36.66 8.14 18.59
C GLN A 505 37.22 8.17 20.01
N ASP A 506 37.85 9.27 20.44
CA ASP A 506 38.34 9.46 21.80
C ASP A 506 37.17 9.48 22.81
N LYS A 507 36.05 10.14 22.47
CA LYS A 507 34.82 10.11 23.28
C LYS A 507 34.19 8.71 23.35
N CYS A 508 34.16 7.96 22.24
CA CYS A 508 33.72 6.56 22.23
C CYS A 508 34.64 5.67 23.08
N CYS A 509 35.96 5.85 22.98
CA CYS A 509 36.94 5.16 23.80
C CYS A 509 36.77 5.48 25.30
N MET A 510 36.49 6.74 25.66
CA MET A 510 36.18 7.13 27.05
C MET A 510 34.87 6.50 27.54
N LEU A 511 33.83 6.46 26.72
CA LEU A 511 32.56 5.79 27.04
C LEU A 511 32.72 4.26 27.14
N GLU A 512 33.56 3.65 26.31
CA GLU A 512 33.86 2.22 26.35
C GLU A 512 34.70 1.85 27.60
N ASN A 513 35.67 2.68 27.99
CA ASN A 513 36.37 2.53 29.27
C ASN A 513 35.45 2.76 30.48
N SER A 514 34.49 3.69 30.40
CA SER A 514 33.47 3.89 31.42
C SER A 514 32.54 2.66 31.53
N LYS A 515 32.06 2.13 30.40
CA LYS A 515 31.31 0.88 30.31
C LYS A 515 32.09 -0.29 30.91
N LEU A 516 33.36 -0.49 30.54
CA LEU A 516 34.24 -1.54 31.09
C LEU A 516 34.50 -1.37 32.59
N THR A 517 34.33 -0.18 33.15
CA THR A 517 34.42 0.08 34.59
C THR A 517 33.10 -0.28 35.27
N LEU A 518 31.97 0.19 34.75
CA LEU A 518 30.62 -0.18 35.23
C LEU A 518 30.35 -1.69 35.12
N GLU A 519 30.87 -2.37 34.10
CA GLU A 519 30.80 -3.83 33.96
C GLU A 519 31.61 -4.55 35.05
N ARG A 520 32.80 -4.03 35.42
CA ARG A 520 33.58 -4.56 36.55
C ARG A 520 32.90 -4.31 37.89
N ASP A 521 32.31 -3.14 38.09
CA ASP A 521 31.57 -2.80 39.30
C ASP A 521 30.29 -3.66 39.42
N ASN A 522 29.59 -3.91 38.32
CA ASN A 522 28.43 -4.81 38.26
C ASN A 522 28.85 -6.27 38.57
N ILE A 523 29.94 -6.77 37.99
CA ILE A 523 30.51 -8.08 38.34
C ILE A 523 30.91 -8.14 39.83
N SER A 524 31.45 -7.06 40.40
CA SER A 524 31.81 -6.97 41.82
C SER A 524 30.57 -7.02 42.73
N LEU A 525 29.53 -6.25 42.41
CA LEU A 525 28.26 -6.24 43.12
C LEU A 525 27.52 -7.59 43.01
N GLN A 526 27.54 -8.22 41.84
CA GLN A 526 26.99 -9.56 41.62
C GLN A 526 27.75 -10.62 42.47
N ALA A 527 29.08 -10.55 42.49
CA ALA A 527 29.90 -11.46 43.31
C ALA A 527 29.67 -11.27 44.83
N ALA A 528 29.41 -10.04 45.28
CA ALA A 528 29.02 -9.72 46.65
C ALA A 528 27.63 -10.26 46.99
N LEU A 529 26.63 -9.98 46.15
CA LEU A 529 25.26 -10.47 46.26
C LEU A 529 25.20 -12.00 46.29
N ASP A 530 26.00 -12.67 45.45
CA ASP A 530 26.09 -14.14 45.46
C ASP A 530 26.90 -14.68 46.64
N SER A 531 27.68 -13.85 47.35
CA SER A 531 28.24 -14.22 48.66
C SER A 531 27.20 -14.12 49.77
N GLU A 532 26.43 -13.03 49.78
CA GLU A 532 25.33 -12.84 50.74
C GLU A 532 24.26 -13.93 50.59
N LYS A 533 23.92 -14.34 49.36
CA LYS A 533 23.09 -15.54 49.10
C LYS A 533 23.70 -16.82 49.66
N ARG A 534 25.01 -17.06 49.46
CA ARG A 534 25.70 -18.25 49.99
C ARG A 534 25.66 -18.27 51.53
N GLU A 535 25.91 -17.14 52.16
CA GLU A 535 25.85 -16.98 53.62
C GLU A 535 24.42 -17.17 54.14
N HIS A 536 23.40 -16.64 53.45
CA HIS A 536 22.00 -16.89 53.77
C HIS A 536 21.60 -18.37 53.61
N THR A 537 22.06 -19.06 52.55
CA THR A 537 21.83 -20.52 52.42
C THR A 537 22.54 -21.30 53.52
N GLN A 538 23.76 -20.90 53.91
CA GLN A 538 24.48 -21.56 55.01
C GLN A 538 23.78 -21.33 56.37
N GLY A 539 23.19 -20.14 56.56
CA GLY A 539 22.27 -19.83 57.67
C GLY A 539 21.03 -20.72 57.65
N SER A 540 20.39 -20.89 56.49
CA SER A 540 19.21 -21.75 56.34
C SER A 540 19.52 -23.23 56.60
N GLU A 541 20.66 -23.74 56.12
CA GLU A 541 21.14 -25.10 56.40
C GLU A 541 21.39 -25.29 57.90
N THR A 542 22.09 -24.35 58.55
CA THR A 542 22.37 -24.46 59.99
C THR A 542 21.12 -24.28 60.86
N ILE A 543 20.12 -23.51 60.44
CA ILE A 543 18.79 -23.48 61.06
C ILE A 543 18.09 -24.83 60.91
N SER A 544 18.13 -25.45 59.73
CA SER A 544 17.54 -26.78 59.48
C SER A 544 18.21 -27.87 60.34
N ASP A 545 19.54 -27.89 60.42
CA ASP A 545 20.29 -28.81 61.28
C ASP A 545 19.95 -28.62 62.76
N LEU A 546 19.80 -27.36 63.21
CA LEU A 546 19.38 -27.05 64.59
C LEU A 546 17.93 -27.48 64.84
N GLN A 547 17.01 -27.29 63.91
CA GLN A 547 15.62 -27.76 64.01
C GLN A 547 15.55 -29.29 64.08
N ALA A 548 16.24 -30.00 63.19
CA ALA A 548 16.32 -31.46 63.23
C ALA A 548 16.91 -31.98 64.56
N ARG A 549 17.93 -31.28 65.10
CA ARG A 549 18.55 -31.60 66.38
C ARG A 549 17.64 -31.28 67.58
N ILE A 550 16.84 -30.23 67.52
CA ILE A 550 15.79 -29.93 68.51
C ILE A 550 14.74 -31.04 68.49
N SER A 551 14.22 -31.44 67.33
CA SER A 551 13.24 -32.53 67.20
C SER A 551 13.79 -33.87 67.74
N GLY A 552 15.07 -34.17 67.50
CA GLY A 552 15.73 -35.33 68.10
C GLY A 552 15.79 -35.28 69.63
N LEU A 553 16.17 -34.12 70.20
CA LEU A 553 16.22 -33.90 71.65
C LEU A 553 14.82 -33.92 72.29
N GLU A 554 13.78 -33.47 71.60
CA GLU A 554 12.40 -33.55 72.07
C GLU A 554 11.90 -35.01 72.15
N GLU A 555 12.25 -35.84 71.16
CA GLU A 555 11.93 -37.28 71.20
C GLU A 555 12.76 -38.02 72.26
N GLU A 556 14.03 -37.66 72.48
CA GLU A 556 14.83 -38.15 73.62
C GLU A 556 14.19 -37.75 74.97
N VAL A 557 13.78 -36.49 75.14
CA VAL A 557 13.09 -36.02 76.35
C VAL A 557 11.75 -36.76 76.56
N LYS A 558 11.02 -37.08 75.48
CA LYS A 558 9.79 -37.87 75.51
C LYS A 558 10.06 -39.32 75.92
N GLN A 559 11.12 -39.95 75.41
CA GLN A 559 11.56 -41.29 75.84
C GLN A 559 12.00 -41.29 77.31
N VAL A 560 12.78 -40.30 77.75
CA VAL A 560 13.19 -40.14 79.15
C VAL A 560 11.99 -39.93 80.08
N ARG A 561 10.98 -39.16 79.67
CA ARG A 561 9.71 -39.00 80.41
C ARG A 561 8.95 -40.33 80.53
N GLN A 562 8.89 -41.14 79.47
CA GLN A 562 8.29 -42.48 79.55
C GLN A 562 9.08 -43.43 80.46
N ALA A 563 10.41 -43.40 80.40
CA ALA A 563 11.28 -44.20 81.27
C ALA A 563 11.14 -43.80 82.74
N LEU A 564 11.09 -42.50 83.04
CA LEU A 564 10.84 -41.95 84.38
C LEU A 564 9.47 -42.39 84.91
N SER A 565 8.41 -42.27 84.10
CA SER A 565 7.07 -42.71 84.50
C SER A 565 7.00 -44.20 84.83
N LYS A 566 7.68 -45.06 84.05
CA LYS A 566 7.83 -46.49 84.37
C LYS A 566 8.56 -46.69 85.70
N ALA A 567 9.71 -46.06 85.89
CA ALA A 567 10.48 -46.14 87.15
C ALA A 567 9.69 -45.62 88.37
N GLU A 568 8.82 -44.62 88.21
CA GLU A 568 7.91 -44.15 89.27
C GLU A 568 6.82 -45.19 89.61
N THR A 569 6.27 -45.90 88.61
CA THR A 569 5.33 -47.01 88.87
C THR A 569 6.00 -48.21 89.53
N GLU A 570 7.21 -48.58 89.10
CA GLU A 570 8.01 -49.64 89.73
C GLU A 570 8.38 -49.27 91.17
N LYS A 571 8.81 -48.02 91.40
CA LYS A 571 9.04 -47.47 92.75
C LYS A 571 7.79 -47.58 93.63
N ARG A 572 6.60 -47.23 93.11
CA ARG A 572 5.34 -47.39 93.85
C ARG A 572 5.10 -48.85 94.27
N GLN A 573 5.21 -49.79 93.32
CA GLN A 573 5.02 -51.22 93.59
C GLN A 573 6.05 -51.80 94.59
N LEU A 574 7.30 -51.35 94.51
CA LEU A 574 8.34 -51.72 95.48
C LEU A 574 8.08 -51.11 96.86
N GLN A 575 7.52 -49.90 96.91
CA GLN A 575 7.19 -49.20 98.15
C GLN A 575 5.95 -49.79 98.83
N GLU A 576 4.94 -50.25 98.07
CA GLU A 576 3.85 -51.08 98.61
C GLU A 576 4.37 -52.40 99.20
N LYS A 577 5.16 -53.16 98.43
CA LYS A 577 5.82 -54.40 98.89
C LYS A 577 6.67 -54.19 100.14
N LEU A 578 7.36 -53.05 100.27
CA LEU A 578 8.09 -52.69 101.48
C LEU A 578 7.13 -52.56 102.68
N THR A 579 6.02 -51.82 102.53
CA THR A 579 5.06 -51.68 103.64
C THR A 579 4.38 -52.99 104.03
N ASP A 580 4.17 -53.92 103.08
CA ASP A 580 3.61 -55.24 103.39
C ASP A 580 4.61 -56.14 104.11
N LEU A 581 5.89 -56.13 103.70
CA LEU A 581 6.97 -56.80 104.43
C LEU A 581 7.21 -56.18 105.82
N GLU A 582 6.98 -54.88 106.00
CA GLU A 582 7.04 -54.22 107.30
C GLU A 582 5.85 -54.61 108.21
N LYS A 583 4.63 -54.75 107.66
CA LYS A 583 3.48 -55.33 108.38
C LYS A 583 3.76 -56.78 108.78
N GLU A 584 4.27 -57.60 107.86
CA GLU A 584 4.60 -59.00 108.13
C GLU A 584 5.69 -59.14 109.20
N LYS A 585 6.76 -58.33 109.11
CA LYS A 585 7.80 -58.21 110.13
C LYS A 585 7.23 -57.80 111.49
N SER A 586 6.29 -56.85 111.52
CA SER A 586 5.61 -56.42 112.75
C SER A 586 4.78 -57.55 113.36
N ASN A 587 3.99 -58.26 112.55
CA ASN A 587 3.22 -59.43 112.97
C ASN A 587 4.12 -60.56 113.52
N ASN A 588 5.19 -60.88 112.80
CA ASN A 588 6.18 -61.88 113.24
C ASN A 588 6.90 -61.44 114.53
N GLN A 589 7.16 -60.14 114.73
CA GLN A 589 7.71 -59.60 115.97
C GLN A 589 6.72 -59.67 117.14
N ILE A 590 5.41 -59.46 116.89
CA ILE A 590 4.35 -59.62 117.88
C ILE A 590 4.21 -61.09 118.30
N ASP A 591 4.17 -62.02 117.35
CA ASP A 591 4.14 -63.48 117.60
C ASP A 591 5.38 -63.94 118.39
N MET A 592 6.58 -63.49 118.00
CA MET A 592 7.81 -63.83 118.71
C MET A 592 7.82 -63.23 120.13
N THR A 593 7.26 -62.04 120.33
CA THR A 593 7.11 -61.41 121.66
C THR A 593 6.09 -62.17 122.52
N TYR A 594 4.98 -62.65 121.93
CA TYR A 594 4.01 -63.51 122.62
C TYR A 594 4.63 -64.84 123.04
N LYS A 595 5.38 -65.49 122.14
CA LYS A 595 6.14 -66.74 122.43
C LYS A 595 7.18 -66.53 123.53
N LEU A 596 7.95 -65.44 123.48
CA LEU A 596 8.88 -65.07 124.56
C LEU A 596 8.15 -64.89 125.90
N LYS A 597 6.99 -64.24 125.92
CA LYS A 597 6.21 -64.00 127.14
C LYS A 597 5.65 -65.30 127.74
N MET A 598 5.21 -66.24 126.88
CA MET A 598 4.81 -67.58 127.32
C MET A 598 6.01 -68.40 127.86
N LEU A 599 7.18 -68.30 127.23
CA LEU A 599 8.40 -68.94 127.72
C LEU A 599 8.89 -68.34 129.05
N GLN A 600 8.74 -67.03 129.26
CA GLN A 600 9.01 -66.41 130.56
C GLN A 600 8.05 -66.89 131.65
N GLN A 601 6.74 -66.99 131.38
CA GLN A 601 5.80 -67.57 132.37
C GLN A 601 6.12 -69.04 132.68
N GLY A 602 6.54 -69.82 131.69
CA GLY A 602 7.03 -71.19 131.92
C GLY A 602 8.28 -71.21 132.81
N LEU A 603 9.26 -70.36 132.52
CA LEU A 603 10.49 -70.25 133.31
C LEU A 603 10.24 -69.77 134.74
N GLU A 604 9.31 -68.84 134.96
CA GLU A 604 8.91 -68.38 136.30
C GLU A 604 8.23 -69.49 137.12
N GLN A 605 7.42 -70.35 136.48
CA GLN A 605 6.86 -71.55 137.12
C GLN A 605 7.96 -72.57 137.46
N GLU A 606 8.90 -72.80 136.54
CA GLU A 606 10.01 -73.74 136.72
C GLU A 606 10.98 -73.26 137.82
N GLU A 607 11.29 -71.95 137.88
CA GLU A 607 12.09 -71.36 138.96
C GLU A 607 11.38 -71.42 140.32
N ALA A 608 10.06 -71.27 140.37
CA ALA A 608 9.28 -71.45 141.60
C ALA A 608 9.37 -72.91 142.10
N ALA A 609 9.21 -73.89 141.20
CA ALA A 609 9.40 -75.31 141.50
C ALA A 609 10.85 -75.62 141.92
N HIS A 610 11.84 -75.01 141.26
CA HIS A 610 13.25 -75.22 141.58
C HIS A 610 13.63 -74.57 142.92
N LYS A 611 13.04 -73.43 143.32
CA LYS A 611 13.16 -72.88 144.69
C LYS A 611 12.55 -73.80 145.74
N ALA A 612 11.37 -74.36 145.49
CA ALA A 612 10.70 -75.31 146.39
C ALA A 612 11.44 -76.66 146.52
N THR A 613 12.37 -76.95 145.60
CA THR A 613 13.19 -78.17 145.59
C THR A 613 14.59 -77.93 146.19
N LYS A 614 15.22 -76.78 145.90
CA LYS A 614 16.57 -76.42 146.38
C LYS A 614 16.65 -76.23 147.91
N ALA A 615 15.51 -76.03 148.58
CA ALA A 615 15.41 -75.91 150.04
C ALA A 615 15.48 -77.25 150.81
N ARG A 616 15.70 -78.40 150.15
CA ARG A 616 15.50 -79.73 150.77
C ARG A 616 16.69 -80.70 150.80
N LEU A 617 17.87 -80.31 150.32
CA LEU A 617 19.06 -81.18 150.31
C LEU A 617 20.33 -80.43 150.76
N ALA A 618 20.73 -80.65 152.02
CA ALA A 618 22.01 -80.23 152.57
C ALA A 618 22.44 -81.08 153.78
N ASP A 619 23.22 -82.15 153.57
CA ASP A 619 24.23 -82.65 154.55
C ASP A 619 25.21 -83.69 153.92
N LYS A 620 26.34 -83.94 154.59
CA LYS A 620 27.28 -85.11 154.54
C LYS A 620 28.34 -85.32 153.43
N ASN A 621 29.46 -84.60 153.59
CA ASN A 621 30.80 -85.12 153.99
C ASN A 621 31.51 -86.37 153.38
N LYS A 622 32.62 -86.11 152.64
CA LYS A 622 34.08 -86.32 153.03
C LYS A 622 34.81 -87.70 152.86
N ILE A 623 36.18 -87.65 152.72
CA ILE A 623 37.25 -88.71 152.86
C ILE A 623 37.59 -89.53 151.57
N SER A 624 38.84 -89.92 151.19
CA SER A 624 40.24 -89.43 151.46
C SER A 624 41.34 -90.08 150.53
N GLU A 625 42.62 -89.76 150.78
CA GLU A 625 43.91 -90.06 150.11
C GLU A 625 44.68 -91.30 150.71
N SER A 626 45.84 -91.87 150.27
CA SER A 626 46.67 -91.99 149.01
C SER A 626 47.93 -92.91 149.30
N ILE A 627 49.11 -92.75 148.61
CA ILE A 627 50.53 -93.17 148.95
C ILE A 627 51.20 -94.37 148.19
N GLU A 628 52.56 -94.41 148.21
CA GLU A 628 53.58 -95.18 147.43
C GLU A 628 54.18 -96.44 148.14
N GLY A 629 55.07 -97.23 147.45
CA GLY A 629 56.34 -97.68 148.06
C GLY A 629 56.92 -99.12 147.88
N ALA A 630 58.27 -99.21 147.88
CA ALA A 630 59.17 -100.34 148.29
C ALA A 630 59.56 -101.51 147.32
N LYS A 631 60.46 -102.42 147.80
CA LYS A 631 61.35 -103.35 147.02
C LYS A 631 61.38 -104.80 147.58
N SER A 632 61.69 -105.83 146.75
CA SER A 632 62.92 -106.69 146.82
C SER A 632 62.85 -108.02 146.01
N GLU A 633 64.03 -108.56 145.66
CA GLU A 633 64.41 -109.99 145.47
C GLU A 633 63.94 -110.89 144.28
N ALA A 634 64.52 -112.11 144.25
CA ALA A 634 64.34 -113.25 143.33
C ALA A 634 64.92 -113.15 141.88
N LEU A 635 66.25 -113.29 141.74
CA LEU A 635 66.94 -113.44 140.45
C LEU A 635 66.95 -114.90 139.93
N GLU A 636 65.81 -115.40 139.42
CA GLU A 636 65.82 -116.73 138.76
C GLU A 636 64.85 -116.89 137.56
N GLN A 637 63.84 -116.02 137.40
CA GLN A 637 62.88 -116.11 136.29
C GLN A 637 63.38 -115.56 134.93
N LYS A 638 64.45 -114.76 134.91
CA LYS A 638 64.82 -113.92 133.75
C LYS A 638 65.20 -114.67 132.46
N LEU A 639 65.59 -115.94 132.54
CA LEU A 639 66.00 -116.71 131.34
C LEU A 639 64.81 -117.19 130.48
N GLN A 640 63.59 -117.23 131.05
CA GLN A 640 62.40 -117.69 130.35
C GLN A 640 61.73 -116.58 129.54
N GLU A 641 61.71 -115.34 130.06
CA GLU A 641 61.04 -114.21 129.42
C GLU A 641 61.72 -113.74 128.14
N GLU A 642 63.06 -113.71 128.11
CA GLU A 642 63.84 -113.19 126.97
C GLU A 642 63.54 -113.97 125.66
N ARG A 643 63.40 -115.29 125.76
CA ARG A 643 63.00 -116.16 124.63
C ARG A 643 61.61 -115.81 124.09
N SER A 644 60.67 -115.42 124.96
CA SER A 644 59.33 -114.97 124.54
C SER A 644 59.35 -113.59 123.88
N SER A 645 60.26 -112.71 124.30
CA SER A 645 60.41 -111.36 123.76
C SER A 645 60.99 -111.36 122.34
N LYS A 646 61.99 -112.21 122.05
CA LYS A 646 62.59 -112.30 120.71
C LYS A 646 61.55 -112.59 119.61
N LEU A 647 60.67 -113.57 119.84
CA LEU A 647 59.65 -113.99 118.88
C LEU A 647 58.63 -112.87 118.57
N ARG A 648 58.36 -111.96 119.52
CA ARG A 648 57.51 -110.78 119.30
C ARG A 648 58.18 -109.73 118.40
N VAL A 649 59.50 -109.60 118.48
CA VAL A 649 60.27 -108.65 117.65
C VAL A 649 60.32 -109.14 116.21
N GLU A 650 60.64 -110.41 115.98
CA GLU A 650 60.74 -111.00 114.63
C GLU A 650 59.42 -110.88 113.83
N ASN A 651 58.28 -111.17 114.46
CA ASN A 651 56.96 -110.97 113.83
C ASN A 651 56.66 -109.48 113.52
N ARG A 652 57.16 -108.56 114.34
CA ARG A 652 56.92 -107.11 114.20
C ARG A 652 57.82 -106.46 113.15
N VAL A 653 58.98 -107.05 112.85
CA VAL A 653 59.80 -106.69 111.67
C VAL A 653 59.09 -107.09 110.39
N LEU A 654 58.57 -108.31 110.30
CA LEU A 654 57.82 -108.82 109.14
C LEU A 654 56.58 -107.97 108.79
N GLU A 655 55.85 -107.48 109.81
CA GLU A 655 54.76 -106.51 109.57
C GLU A 655 55.26 -105.19 108.97
N LEU A 656 56.40 -104.69 109.44
CA LEU A 656 56.96 -103.41 108.98
C LEU A 656 57.52 -103.52 107.56
N GLU A 657 58.20 -104.62 107.22
CA GLU A 657 58.64 -104.91 105.85
C GLU A 657 57.46 -104.95 104.88
N LYS A 658 56.36 -105.63 105.26
CA LYS A 658 55.13 -105.68 104.45
C LYS A 658 54.47 -104.31 104.27
N LYS A 659 54.49 -103.45 105.30
CA LYS A 659 54.01 -102.05 105.23
C LYS A 659 54.92 -101.18 104.35
N ASN A 660 56.24 -101.36 104.45
CA ASN A 660 57.21 -100.60 103.66
C ASN A 660 57.12 -100.94 102.15
N SER A 661 56.93 -102.22 101.82
CA SER A 661 56.68 -102.68 100.44
C SER A 661 55.35 -102.18 99.86
N MET A 662 54.37 -101.83 100.71
CA MET A 662 53.09 -101.25 100.28
C MET A 662 53.27 -99.77 99.94
N LEU A 663 53.93 -99.01 100.83
CA LEU A 663 54.24 -97.59 100.63
C LEU A 663 55.14 -97.34 99.41
N ASP A 664 56.08 -98.23 99.10
CA ASP A 664 56.89 -98.17 97.88
C ASP A 664 56.05 -98.31 96.59
N CYS A 665 54.98 -99.11 96.62
CA CYS A 665 54.03 -99.22 95.50
C CYS A 665 53.22 -97.93 95.33
N ASP A 666 52.64 -97.41 96.42
CA ASP A 666 51.82 -96.19 96.42
C ASP A 666 52.66 -94.96 96.02
N TYR A 667 53.92 -94.90 96.44
CA TYR A 667 54.89 -93.88 96.04
C TYR A 667 55.18 -93.95 94.54
N LYS A 668 55.40 -95.14 93.97
CA LYS A 668 55.65 -95.33 92.53
C LYS A 668 54.44 -94.97 91.66
N GLN A 669 53.22 -95.33 92.08
CA GLN A 669 51.99 -94.88 91.38
C GLN A 669 51.84 -93.36 91.44
N SER A 670 52.11 -92.75 92.60
CA SER A 670 52.07 -91.29 92.78
C SER A 670 53.07 -90.58 91.87
N LEU A 671 54.27 -91.15 91.70
CA LEU A 671 55.33 -90.63 90.82
C LEU A 671 54.94 -90.71 89.33
N GLN A 672 54.35 -91.83 88.88
CA GLN A 672 53.83 -91.95 87.52
C GLN A 672 52.74 -90.91 87.24
N LYS A 673 51.79 -90.72 88.17
CA LYS A 673 50.69 -89.77 87.99
C LYS A 673 51.15 -88.31 88.00
N LEU A 674 52.21 -87.99 88.75
CA LEU A 674 52.87 -86.68 88.71
C LEU A 674 53.52 -86.42 87.35
N GLU A 675 54.17 -87.43 86.77
CA GLU A 675 54.82 -87.36 85.45
C GLU A 675 53.81 -87.24 84.30
N GLU A 676 52.66 -87.92 84.38
CA GLU A 676 51.55 -87.74 83.43
C GLU A 676 50.99 -86.31 83.47
N LEU A 677 50.75 -85.77 84.67
CA LEU A 677 50.30 -84.39 84.85
C LEU A 677 51.33 -83.37 84.34
N ARG A 678 52.63 -83.65 84.50
CA ARG A 678 53.73 -82.85 83.95
C ARG A 678 53.66 -82.78 82.41
N ARG A 679 53.54 -83.93 81.75
CA ARG A 679 53.39 -84.06 80.28
C ARG A 679 52.07 -83.48 79.76
N HIS A 680 51.04 -83.39 80.59
CA HIS A 680 49.81 -82.69 80.22
C HIS A 680 49.98 -81.17 80.31
N LYS A 681 50.59 -80.66 81.39
CA LYS A 681 50.95 -79.24 81.53
C LYS A 681 51.84 -78.76 80.38
N GLU A 682 52.85 -79.54 80.00
CA GLU A 682 53.77 -79.20 78.92
C GLU A 682 53.05 -79.05 77.56
N ARG A 683 52.15 -79.99 77.23
CA ARG A 683 51.29 -79.88 76.02
C ARG A 683 50.41 -78.63 76.04
N LEU A 684 49.68 -78.39 77.13
CA LEU A 684 48.84 -77.19 77.27
C LEU A 684 49.65 -75.89 77.19
N THR A 685 50.87 -75.88 77.72
CA THR A 685 51.77 -74.72 77.63
C THR A 685 52.17 -74.44 76.18
N GLU A 686 52.45 -75.49 75.40
CA GLU A 686 52.81 -75.35 73.98
C GLU A 686 51.61 -74.97 73.10
N GLU A 687 50.41 -75.49 73.40
CA GLU A 687 49.16 -75.05 72.77
C GLU A 687 48.89 -73.56 73.03
N MET A 688 49.09 -73.08 74.27
CA MET A 688 48.95 -71.66 74.60
C MET A 688 49.95 -70.77 73.84
N LYS A 689 51.22 -71.18 73.68
CA LYS A 689 52.18 -70.45 72.84
C LYS A 689 51.72 -70.37 71.38
N ASN A 690 51.29 -71.50 70.82
CA ASN A 690 50.84 -71.57 69.43
C ASN A 690 49.57 -70.74 69.16
N LEU A 691 48.67 -70.63 70.15
CA LEU A 691 47.52 -69.73 70.09
C LEU A 691 47.94 -68.26 70.22
N SER A 692 48.85 -67.93 71.14
CA SER A 692 49.39 -66.57 71.30
C SER A 692 50.06 -66.07 70.02
N LEU A 693 50.89 -66.90 69.37
CA LEU A 693 51.55 -66.57 68.11
C LEU A 693 50.55 -66.29 66.97
N LYS A 694 49.45 -67.07 66.90
CA LYS A 694 48.38 -66.85 65.91
C LYS A 694 47.64 -65.53 66.16
N ILE A 695 47.38 -65.19 67.44
CA ILE A 695 46.75 -63.91 67.81
C ILE A 695 47.67 -62.74 67.41
N GLU A 696 48.97 -62.84 67.65
CA GLU A 696 49.94 -61.79 67.32
C GLU A 696 50.09 -61.60 65.80
N GLN A 697 50.12 -62.68 65.01
CA GLN A 697 50.08 -62.62 63.55
C GLN A 697 48.78 -61.97 63.01
N GLU A 698 47.65 -62.25 63.64
CA GLU A 698 46.35 -61.68 63.25
C GLU A 698 46.23 -60.18 63.63
N ILE A 699 46.84 -59.77 64.76
CA ILE A 699 46.99 -58.35 65.12
C ILE A 699 47.86 -57.62 64.08
N GLN A 700 48.98 -58.21 63.65
CA GLN A 700 49.83 -57.62 62.60
C GLN A 700 49.09 -57.47 61.26
N LYS A 701 48.33 -58.49 60.82
CA LYS A 701 47.48 -58.38 59.62
C LYS A 701 46.44 -57.27 59.70
N ARG A 702 45.79 -57.12 60.87
CA ARG A 702 44.83 -56.04 61.11
C ARG A 702 45.49 -54.67 61.08
N ALA A 703 46.68 -54.52 61.64
CA ALA A 703 47.44 -53.27 61.57
C ALA A 703 47.86 -52.90 60.13
N LEU A 704 48.26 -53.88 59.32
CA LEU A 704 48.57 -53.67 57.89
C LEU A 704 47.32 -53.24 57.11
N THR A 705 46.24 -54.03 57.16
CA THR A 705 44.99 -53.71 56.45
C THR A 705 44.34 -52.40 56.91
N GLN A 706 44.49 -52.01 58.19
CA GLN A 706 44.05 -50.70 58.68
C GLN A 706 44.87 -49.54 58.10
N ASN A 707 46.17 -49.72 57.86
CA ASN A 707 47.01 -48.72 57.19
C ASN A 707 46.68 -48.62 55.70
N ASP A 708 46.49 -49.75 55.00
CA ASP A 708 46.07 -49.76 53.59
C ASP A 708 44.73 -49.04 53.40
N LEU A 709 43.74 -49.34 54.26
CA LEU A 709 42.45 -48.66 54.27
C LEU A 709 42.58 -47.16 54.55
N LYS A 710 43.54 -46.74 55.38
CA LYS A 710 43.82 -45.32 55.66
C LYS A 710 44.42 -44.61 54.44
N VAL A 711 45.35 -45.25 53.73
CA VAL A 711 45.92 -44.73 52.47
C VAL A 711 44.85 -44.63 51.38
N GLN A 712 43.99 -45.65 51.22
CA GLN A 712 42.88 -45.61 50.28
C GLN A 712 41.85 -44.51 50.60
N ASN A 713 41.53 -44.30 51.88
CA ASN A 713 40.67 -43.17 52.28
C ASN A 713 41.32 -41.80 51.99
N GLN A 714 42.63 -41.70 52.09
CA GLN A 714 43.37 -40.47 51.77
C GLN A 714 43.48 -40.22 50.25
N GLN A 715 43.49 -41.28 49.43
CA GLN A 715 43.34 -41.17 47.97
C GLN A 715 41.89 -40.83 47.57
N LEU A 716 40.89 -41.38 48.27
CA LEU A 716 39.49 -41.01 48.08
C LEU A 716 39.20 -39.55 48.46
N SER A 717 39.86 -39.01 49.49
CA SER A 717 39.69 -37.60 49.83
C SER A 717 40.31 -36.66 48.81
N THR A 718 41.50 -36.97 48.26
CA THR A 718 42.11 -36.16 47.20
C THR A 718 41.30 -36.23 45.89
N LEU A 719 40.79 -37.42 45.52
CA LEU A 719 39.89 -37.57 44.37
C LEU A 719 38.56 -36.82 44.55
N ARG A 720 37.98 -36.80 45.76
CA ARG A 720 36.79 -35.97 46.05
C ARG A 720 37.08 -34.47 45.98
N THR A 721 38.29 -34.02 46.34
CA THR A 721 38.66 -32.61 46.16
C THR A 721 38.86 -32.23 44.70
N SER A 722 39.47 -33.09 43.87
CA SER A 722 39.59 -32.82 42.44
C SER A 722 38.24 -32.94 41.70
N GLU A 723 37.37 -33.87 42.10
CA GLU A 723 35.98 -33.94 41.63
C GLU A 723 35.21 -32.64 41.93
N LYS A 724 35.38 -32.07 43.14
CA LYS A 724 34.77 -30.79 43.52
C LYS A 724 35.33 -29.63 42.69
N GLN A 725 36.64 -29.59 42.45
CA GLN A 725 37.28 -28.58 41.59
C GLN A 725 36.76 -28.67 40.14
N LEU A 726 36.75 -29.87 39.55
CA LEU A 726 36.23 -30.10 38.19
C LEU A 726 34.75 -29.74 38.07
N LYS A 727 33.93 -29.98 39.10
CA LYS A 727 32.52 -29.53 39.13
C LYS A 727 32.40 -28.01 39.19
N GLN A 728 33.27 -27.31 39.93
CA GLN A 728 33.31 -25.85 39.95
C GLN A 728 33.76 -25.28 38.59
N GLU A 729 34.76 -25.90 37.96
CA GLU A 729 35.29 -25.50 36.65
C GLU A 729 34.27 -25.75 35.52
N ILE A 730 33.57 -26.89 35.53
CA ILE A 730 32.45 -27.16 34.61
C ILE A 730 31.33 -26.14 34.77
N ASN A 731 30.94 -25.81 36.01
CA ASN A 731 29.92 -24.78 36.25
C ASN A 731 30.36 -23.40 35.74
N HIS A 732 31.61 -23.01 35.97
CA HIS A 732 32.17 -21.76 35.47
C HIS A 732 32.21 -21.72 33.93
N LEU A 733 32.59 -22.82 33.28
CA LEU A 733 32.55 -22.94 31.82
C LEU A 733 31.12 -22.91 31.25
N LEU A 734 30.13 -23.47 31.96
CA LEU A 734 28.71 -23.35 31.59
C LEU A 734 28.17 -21.92 31.74
N GLU A 735 28.68 -21.16 32.71
CA GLU A 735 28.32 -19.77 32.95
C GLU A 735 28.95 -18.84 31.90
N ILE A 736 30.23 -19.05 31.56
CA ILE A 736 30.89 -18.42 30.41
C ILE A 736 30.15 -18.75 29.12
N LYS A 737 29.74 -20.01 28.91
CA LYS A 737 28.96 -20.44 27.75
C LYS A 737 27.64 -19.67 27.64
N ARG A 738 26.87 -19.55 28.74
CA ARG A 738 25.63 -18.76 28.79
C ARG A 738 25.87 -17.28 28.47
N SER A 739 26.96 -16.70 28.98
CA SER A 739 27.33 -15.31 28.69
C SER A 739 27.66 -15.10 27.20
N LEU A 740 28.46 -15.99 26.61
CA LEU A 740 28.79 -15.97 25.18
C LEU A 740 27.58 -16.25 24.28
N GLU A 741 26.63 -17.08 24.73
CA GLU A 741 25.36 -17.32 24.04
C GLU A 741 24.46 -16.07 24.08
N LYS A 742 24.37 -15.37 25.22
CA LYS A 742 23.68 -14.08 25.34
C LYS A 742 24.30 -13.02 24.45
N GLN A 743 25.62 -12.86 24.46
CA GLN A 743 26.34 -11.94 23.58
C GLN A 743 26.17 -12.30 22.10
N ASN A 744 26.11 -13.59 21.73
CA ASN A 744 25.79 -14.00 20.36
C ASN A 744 24.34 -13.65 19.98
N MET A 745 23.39 -13.76 20.91
CA MET A 745 21.99 -13.39 20.67
C MET A 745 21.83 -11.87 20.52
N GLU A 746 22.53 -11.08 21.34
CA GLU A 746 22.60 -9.62 21.24
C GLU A 746 23.26 -9.17 19.93
N LEU A 747 24.38 -9.79 19.52
CA LEU A 747 25.03 -9.50 18.23
C LEU A 747 24.19 -9.92 17.02
N ARG A 748 23.43 -11.03 17.13
CA ARG A 748 22.47 -11.44 16.09
C ARG A 748 21.32 -10.44 15.98
N LYS A 749 20.79 -9.96 17.11
CA LYS A 749 19.78 -8.90 17.11
C LYS A 749 20.35 -7.61 16.50
N TYR A 750 21.50 -7.14 16.95
CA TYR A 750 22.12 -5.93 16.42
C TYR A 750 22.39 -6.01 14.91
N ARG A 751 22.75 -7.21 14.42
CA ARG A 751 22.84 -7.48 12.98
C ARG A 751 21.47 -7.48 12.30
N GLN A 752 20.45 -8.12 12.87
CA GLN A 752 19.09 -8.15 12.30
C GLN A 752 18.47 -6.75 12.24
N ASP A 753 18.66 -5.94 13.28
CA ASP A 753 18.27 -4.53 13.34
C ASP A 753 19.02 -3.72 12.24
N SER A 754 20.32 -3.98 12.03
CA SER A 754 21.12 -3.33 10.98
C SER A 754 20.82 -3.82 9.55
N ASP A 755 20.56 -5.11 9.35
CA ASP A 755 20.15 -5.68 8.06
C ASP A 755 18.72 -5.18 7.72
N GLY A 756 17.87 -4.98 8.74
CA GLY A 756 16.56 -4.33 8.64
C GLY A 756 16.65 -2.85 8.25
N GLN A 757 17.47 -2.05 8.94
CA GLN A 757 17.73 -0.65 8.56
C GLN A 757 18.35 -0.51 7.17
N MET A 758 19.25 -1.43 6.79
CA MET A 758 19.83 -1.46 5.44
C MET A 758 18.77 -1.77 4.38
N LYS A 759 17.85 -2.70 4.68
CA LYS A 759 16.71 -2.97 3.80
C LYS A 759 15.75 -1.76 3.74
N GLU A 760 15.41 -1.14 4.86
CA GLU A 760 14.52 0.04 4.86
C GLU A 760 15.13 1.20 4.05
N LEU A 761 16.43 1.46 4.19
CA LEU A 761 17.15 2.44 3.37
C LEU A 761 17.21 2.04 1.89
N GLN A 762 17.28 0.75 1.56
CA GLN A 762 17.24 0.28 0.18
C GLN A 762 15.82 0.39 -0.41
N ASP A 763 14.78 -0.01 0.32
CA ASP A 763 13.37 0.10 -0.07
C ASP A 763 13.00 1.60 -0.25
N GLN A 764 13.49 2.49 0.64
CA GLN A 764 13.37 3.95 0.50
C GLN A 764 14.12 4.48 -0.75
N LEU A 765 15.33 4.00 -1.02
CA LEU A 765 16.13 4.41 -2.19
C LEU A 765 15.53 3.89 -3.52
N GLU A 766 14.98 2.68 -3.54
CA GLU A 766 14.29 2.12 -4.71
C GLU A 766 12.95 2.84 -4.94
N ALA A 767 12.22 3.20 -3.88
CA ALA A 767 11.06 4.07 -3.97
C ALA A 767 11.42 5.47 -4.49
N GLU A 768 12.49 6.09 -3.97
CA GLU A 768 12.96 7.41 -4.45
C GLU A 768 13.42 7.36 -5.91
N GLN A 769 14.10 6.28 -6.34
CA GLN A 769 14.45 6.06 -7.76
C GLN A 769 13.22 5.84 -8.64
N TYR A 770 12.21 5.11 -8.15
CA TYR A 770 10.93 4.92 -8.83
C TYR A 770 10.19 6.24 -8.99
N PHE A 771 10.01 7.02 -7.92
CA PHE A 771 9.42 8.36 -7.98
C PHE A 771 10.24 9.31 -8.85
N SER A 772 11.58 9.28 -8.78
CA SER A 772 12.45 10.07 -9.65
C SER A 772 12.23 9.73 -11.13
N THR A 773 12.04 8.45 -11.46
CA THR A 773 11.73 7.98 -12.83
C THR A 773 10.30 8.34 -13.26
N LEU A 774 9.34 8.32 -12.33
CA LEU A 774 7.96 8.75 -12.55
C LEU A 774 7.92 10.26 -12.84
N TYR A 775 8.54 11.08 -12.00
CA TYR A 775 8.66 12.54 -12.21
C TYR A 775 9.43 12.87 -13.48
N LYS A 776 10.54 12.19 -13.80
CA LYS A 776 11.24 12.37 -15.09
C LYS A 776 10.37 12.01 -16.30
N THR A 777 9.48 11.03 -16.16
CA THR A 777 8.52 10.63 -17.20
C THR A 777 7.39 11.66 -17.33
N GLN A 778 6.80 12.09 -16.22
CA GLN A 778 5.72 13.07 -16.20
C GLN A 778 6.19 14.48 -16.63
N VAL A 779 7.41 14.89 -16.26
CA VAL A 779 8.05 16.13 -16.75
C VAL A 779 8.35 16.04 -18.25
N ARG A 780 8.74 14.86 -18.76
CA ARG A 780 8.89 14.63 -20.20
C ARG A 780 7.55 14.74 -20.92
N GLU A 781 6.50 14.08 -20.41
CA GLU A 781 5.14 14.11 -20.99
C GLU A 781 4.54 15.52 -20.97
N LEU A 782 4.65 16.25 -19.87
CA LEU A 782 4.24 17.66 -19.78
C LEU A 782 5.05 18.58 -20.70
N LYS A 783 6.35 18.28 -20.90
CA LYS A 783 7.19 19.01 -21.85
C LYS A 783 6.80 18.71 -23.29
N GLU A 784 6.54 17.45 -23.64
CA GLU A 784 6.05 17.02 -24.95
C GLU A 784 4.66 17.63 -25.24
N GLU A 785 3.74 17.66 -24.27
CA GLU A 785 2.45 18.34 -24.39
C GLU A 785 2.60 19.87 -24.52
N CYS A 786 3.55 20.47 -23.83
CA CYS A 786 3.84 21.91 -23.94
C CYS A 786 4.51 22.26 -25.28
N GLU A 787 5.41 21.41 -25.80
CA GLU A 787 5.99 21.55 -27.13
C GLU A 787 4.94 21.32 -28.23
N GLU A 788 4.00 20.39 -28.06
CA GLU A 788 2.88 20.18 -28.98
C GLU A 788 1.85 21.33 -28.94
N LYS A 789 1.54 21.89 -27.76
CA LYS A 789 0.73 23.11 -27.61
C LYS A 789 1.42 24.33 -28.26
N ASN A 790 2.73 24.48 -28.07
CA ASN A 790 3.52 25.54 -28.73
C ASN A 790 3.57 25.36 -30.26
N LYS A 791 3.60 24.12 -30.74
CA LYS A 791 3.49 23.81 -32.17
C LYS A 791 2.11 24.16 -32.70
N LEU A 792 1.03 23.71 -32.05
CA LEU A 792 -0.36 24.09 -32.39
C LEU A 792 -0.56 25.62 -32.39
N TYR A 793 0.05 26.34 -31.46
CA TYR A 793 0.00 27.81 -31.43
C TYR A 793 0.73 28.43 -32.62
N LYS A 794 1.90 27.90 -33.01
CA LYS A 794 2.64 28.34 -34.21
C LYS A 794 1.90 27.99 -35.50
N ASP A 795 1.36 26.78 -35.62
CA ASP A 795 0.60 26.32 -36.78
C ASP A 795 -0.68 27.19 -36.96
N MET A 796 -1.36 27.54 -35.85
CA MET A 796 -2.51 28.44 -35.87
C MET A 796 -2.14 29.91 -36.14
N GLN A 797 -1.01 30.40 -35.60
CA GLN A 797 -0.50 31.74 -35.89
C GLN A 797 -0.07 31.87 -37.36
N GLN A 798 0.53 30.82 -37.93
CA GLN A 798 0.88 30.76 -39.34
C GLN A 798 -0.36 30.71 -40.22
N SER A 799 -1.38 29.90 -39.86
CA SER A 799 -2.64 29.86 -40.61
C SER A 799 -3.42 31.19 -40.55
N LEU A 800 -3.34 31.92 -39.43
CA LEU A 800 -3.82 33.30 -39.33
C LEU A 800 -3.05 34.26 -40.25
N GLN A 801 -1.74 34.10 -40.39
CA GLN A 801 -0.93 34.89 -41.33
C GLN A 801 -1.26 34.53 -42.79
N GLU A 802 -1.45 33.25 -43.12
CA GLU A 802 -1.86 32.80 -44.45
C GLU A 802 -3.24 33.38 -44.84
N LEU A 803 -4.21 33.39 -43.91
CA LEU A 803 -5.51 34.05 -44.10
C LEU A 803 -5.42 35.58 -44.22
N GLN A 804 -4.47 36.22 -43.52
CA GLN A 804 -4.19 37.65 -43.65
C GLN A 804 -3.61 37.96 -45.04
N GLU A 805 -2.66 37.14 -45.52
CA GLU A 805 -2.05 37.27 -46.86
C GLU A 805 -3.05 36.95 -47.99
N GLU A 806 -3.95 35.98 -47.82
CA GLU A 806 -5.08 35.74 -48.73
C GLU A 806 -6.04 36.95 -48.77
N ARG A 807 -6.40 37.52 -47.62
CA ARG A 807 -7.24 38.72 -47.56
C ARG A 807 -6.60 39.90 -48.29
N ASP A 808 -5.31 40.14 -48.07
CA ASP A 808 -4.62 41.29 -48.66
C ASP A 808 -4.35 41.08 -50.16
N SER A 809 -4.16 39.83 -50.60
CA SER A 809 -4.17 39.42 -52.01
C SER A 809 -5.55 39.64 -52.67
N LEU A 810 -6.64 39.27 -51.98
CA LEU A 810 -8.02 39.53 -52.44
C LEU A 810 -8.36 41.03 -52.47
N ALA A 811 -7.87 41.82 -51.52
CA ALA A 811 -8.00 43.27 -51.50
C ALA A 811 -7.27 43.90 -52.70
N ALA A 812 -6.03 43.49 -52.98
CA ALA A 812 -5.28 43.94 -54.15
C ALA A 812 -5.95 43.51 -55.47
N GLN A 813 -6.52 42.30 -55.56
CA GLN A 813 -7.31 41.89 -56.72
C GLN A 813 -8.60 42.71 -56.88
N LEU A 814 -9.27 43.06 -55.77
CA LEU A 814 -10.45 43.93 -55.78
C LEU A 814 -10.08 45.34 -56.25
N GLU A 815 -8.97 45.90 -55.78
CA GLU A 815 -8.45 47.21 -56.20
C GLU A 815 -8.04 47.23 -57.69
N ILE A 816 -7.39 46.18 -58.18
CA ILE A 816 -7.10 45.98 -59.62
C ILE A 816 -8.40 45.85 -60.43
N THR A 817 -9.45 45.24 -59.87
CA THR A 817 -10.74 45.07 -60.54
C THR A 817 -11.54 46.38 -60.55
N LEU A 818 -11.49 47.16 -59.47
CA LEU A 818 -12.08 48.50 -59.36
C LEU A 818 -11.41 49.47 -60.31
N THR A 819 -10.09 49.63 -60.25
CA THR A 819 -9.34 50.51 -61.15
C THR A 819 -9.51 50.12 -62.63
N LYS A 820 -9.68 48.83 -62.93
CA LYS A 820 -10.05 48.38 -64.28
C LYS A 820 -11.49 48.78 -64.64
N ALA A 821 -12.46 48.61 -63.75
CA ALA A 821 -13.84 49.03 -63.97
C ALA A 821 -13.95 50.56 -64.16
N ASP A 822 -13.23 51.34 -63.37
CA ASP A 822 -13.12 52.80 -63.52
C ASP A 822 -12.50 53.17 -64.88
N SER A 823 -11.45 52.45 -65.30
CA SER A 823 -10.83 52.65 -66.62
C SER A 823 -11.79 52.32 -67.78
N GLU A 824 -12.65 51.31 -67.60
CA GLU A 824 -13.65 50.92 -68.61
C GLU A 824 -14.85 51.88 -68.61
N GLN A 825 -15.26 52.40 -67.45
CA GLN A 825 -16.26 53.46 -67.34
C GLN A 825 -15.77 54.76 -67.98
N LEU A 826 -14.50 55.14 -67.75
CA LEU A 826 -13.88 56.29 -68.42
C LEU A 826 -13.80 56.08 -69.94
N ALA A 827 -13.41 54.89 -70.41
CA ALA A 827 -13.38 54.57 -71.83
C ALA A 827 -14.78 54.62 -72.48
N ARG A 828 -15.82 54.15 -71.77
CA ARG A 828 -17.22 54.29 -72.21
C ARG A 828 -17.67 55.75 -72.24
N SER A 829 -17.35 56.54 -71.21
CA SER A 829 -17.67 57.98 -71.19
C SER A 829 -17.05 58.73 -72.37
N ILE A 830 -15.79 58.42 -72.72
CA ILE A 830 -15.11 59.01 -73.89
C ILE A 830 -15.79 58.57 -75.20
N ALA A 831 -16.19 57.30 -75.31
CA ALA A 831 -16.90 56.79 -76.49
C ALA A 831 -18.32 57.39 -76.63
N GLU A 832 -19.03 57.60 -75.51
CA GLU A 832 -20.34 58.27 -75.48
C GLU A 832 -20.24 59.76 -75.83
N GLU A 833 -19.20 60.46 -75.36
CA GLU A 833 -18.92 61.85 -75.73
C GLU A 833 -18.62 61.97 -77.24
N GLN A 834 -17.72 61.14 -77.78
CA GLN A 834 -17.40 61.05 -79.21
C GLN A 834 -18.62 60.70 -80.06
N TYR A 835 -19.47 59.78 -79.59
CA TYR A 835 -20.74 59.47 -80.27
C TYR A 835 -21.71 60.66 -80.25
N SER A 836 -21.77 61.41 -79.14
CA SER A 836 -22.57 62.65 -79.06
C SER A 836 -22.08 63.70 -80.04
N ASP A 837 -20.76 63.84 -80.24
CA ASP A 837 -20.18 64.82 -81.16
C ASP A 837 -20.36 64.41 -82.63
N LEU A 838 -20.26 63.12 -82.95
CA LEU A 838 -20.61 62.61 -84.28
C LEU A 838 -22.11 62.77 -84.59
N GLU A 839 -22.99 62.58 -83.60
CA GLU A 839 -24.43 62.81 -83.76
C GLU A 839 -24.76 64.31 -83.88
N LYS A 840 -24.03 65.21 -83.18
CA LYS A 840 -24.08 66.67 -83.41
C LYS A 840 -23.61 67.04 -84.82
N GLU A 841 -22.50 66.48 -85.30
CA GLU A 841 -22.00 66.74 -86.65
C GLU A 841 -23.01 66.28 -87.71
N LYS A 842 -23.56 65.07 -87.56
CA LYS A 842 -24.65 64.55 -88.40
C LYS A 842 -25.88 65.46 -88.39
N ILE A 843 -26.31 65.97 -87.23
CA ILE A 843 -27.42 66.93 -87.13
C ILE A 843 -27.09 68.24 -87.86
N MET A 844 -25.86 68.75 -87.75
CA MET A 844 -25.40 69.92 -88.52
C MET A 844 -25.40 69.64 -90.03
N LYS A 845 -24.92 68.47 -90.48
CA LYS A 845 -24.95 68.06 -91.90
C LYS A 845 -26.38 67.92 -92.41
N GLU A 846 -27.30 67.37 -91.62
CA GLU A 846 -28.73 67.33 -91.97
C GLU A 846 -29.35 68.72 -92.07
N LEU A 847 -28.93 69.68 -91.22
CA LEU A 847 -29.39 71.07 -91.29
C LEU A 847 -28.81 71.80 -92.51
N GLU A 848 -27.52 71.66 -92.81
CA GLU A 848 -26.88 72.18 -94.03
C GLU A 848 -27.61 71.67 -95.29
N ILE A 849 -27.93 70.36 -95.35
CA ILE A 849 -28.67 69.76 -96.46
C ILE A 849 -30.10 70.29 -96.52
N LYS A 850 -30.81 70.40 -95.39
CA LYS A 850 -32.18 70.96 -95.33
C LYS A 850 -32.21 72.43 -95.77
N GLU A 851 -31.22 73.23 -95.40
CA GLU A 851 -31.12 74.64 -95.80
C GLU A 851 -30.72 74.79 -97.28
N MET A 852 -29.79 73.98 -97.79
CA MET A 852 -29.49 73.91 -99.22
C MET A 852 -30.75 73.53 -100.03
N MET A 853 -31.50 72.52 -99.58
CA MET A 853 -32.79 72.12 -100.17
C MET A 853 -33.87 73.20 -100.01
N ALA A 854 -33.80 74.07 -99.01
CA ALA A 854 -34.71 75.21 -98.87
C ALA A 854 -34.36 76.30 -99.88
N ARG A 855 -33.08 76.70 -99.96
CA ARG A 855 -32.56 77.66 -100.95
C ARG A 855 -32.88 77.21 -102.38
N HIS A 856 -32.62 75.95 -102.72
CA HIS A 856 -32.89 75.46 -104.08
C HIS A 856 -34.39 75.35 -104.40
N ARG A 857 -35.26 75.16 -103.41
CA ARG A 857 -36.73 75.27 -103.59
C ARG A 857 -37.20 76.72 -103.72
N GLN A 858 -36.55 77.67 -103.05
CA GLN A 858 -36.78 79.09 -103.27
C GLN A 858 -36.34 79.52 -104.67
N GLU A 859 -35.14 79.13 -105.12
CA GLU A 859 -34.66 79.38 -106.48
C GLU A 859 -35.60 78.79 -107.56
N LEU A 860 -36.23 77.65 -107.29
CA LEU A 860 -37.25 77.06 -108.17
C LEU A 860 -38.54 77.90 -108.16
N ALA A 861 -39.04 78.32 -106.99
CA ALA A 861 -40.22 79.19 -106.91
C ALA A 861 -39.99 80.58 -107.55
N GLU A 862 -38.78 81.14 -107.45
CA GLU A 862 -38.36 82.37 -108.13
C GLU A 862 -38.29 82.18 -109.65
N LYS A 863 -37.85 81.00 -110.13
CA LYS A 863 -37.92 80.64 -111.55
C LYS A 863 -39.35 80.42 -112.02
N ASP A 864 -40.20 79.75 -111.24
CA ASP A 864 -41.61 79.48 -111.59
C ASP A 864 -42.44 80.77 -111.63
N THR A 865 -42.20 81.72 -110.72
CA THR A 865 -42.82 83.06 -110.77
C THR A 865 -42.29 83.88 -111.96
N THR A 866 -41.00 83.74 -112.30
CA THR A 866 -40.44 84.35 -113.53
C THR A 866 -41.07 83.74 -114.79
N ILE A 867 -41.25 82.42 -114.84
CA ILE A 867 -41.95 81.71 -115.93
C ILE A 867 -43.40 82.18 -116.02
N THR A 868 -44.11 82.30 -114.89
CA THR A 868 -45.49 82.78 -114.84
C THR A 868 -45.60 84.21 -115.40
N SER A 869 -44.68 85.11 -115.02
CA SER A 869 -44.61 86.48 -115.55
C SER A 869 -44.30 86.51 -117.06
N LEU A 870 -43.41 85.63 -117.54
CA LEU A 870 -43.12 85.49 -118.97
C LEU A 870 -44.30 84.87 -119.76
N GLU A 871 -45.08 83.97 -119.16
CA GLU A 871 -46.31 83.46 -119.74
C GLU A 871 -47.39 84.55 -119.83
N GLU A 872 -47.58 85.36 -118.78
CA GLU A 872 -48.51 86.49 -118.82
C GLU A 872 -48.07 87.54 -119.85
N ALA A 873 -46.79 87.86 -119.93
CA ALA A 873 -46.24 88.74 -120.97
C ALA A 873 -46.44 88.17 -122.39
N ASN A 874 -46.32 86.85 -122.59
CA ASN A 874 -46.65 86.21 -123.87
C ASN A 874 -48.15 86.27 -124.17
N ARG A 875 -49.02 86.11 -123.16
CA ARG A 875 -50.48 86.25 -123.32
C ARG A 875 -50.86 87.69 -123.69
N THR A 876 -50.27 88.71 -123.06
CA THR A 876 -50.49 90.11 -123.45
C THR A 876 -49.98 90.38 -124.87
N LEU A 877 -48.76 89.96 -125.22
CA LEU A 877 -48.24 90.13 -126.59
C LEU A 877 -49.10 89.41 -127.64
N THR A 878 -49.66 88.24 -127.31
CA THR A 878 -50.60 87.52 -128.19
C THR A 878 -51.91 88.31 -128.38
N ASN A 879 -52.43 88.90 -127.30
CA ASN A 879 -53.61 89.77 -127.36
C ASN A 879 -53.32 91.06 -128.14
N ASP A 880 -52.14 91.67 -127.98
CA ASP A 880 -51.74 92.88 -128.69
C ASP A 880 -51.61 92.63 -130.20
N VAL A 881 -51.07 91.47 -130.60
CA VAL A 881 -51.03 91.03 -132.01
C VAL A 881 -52.45 90.83 -132.57
N ALA A 882 -53.39 90.30 -131.78
CA ALA A 882 -54.79 90.18 -132.19
C ALA A 882 -55.49 91.54 -132.29
N ASN A 883 -55.22 92.46 -131.37
CA ASN A 883 -55.76 93.83 -131.38
C ASN A 883 -55.25 94.62 -132.59
N LEU A 884 -53.94 94.57 -132.88
CA LEU A 884 -53.33 95.22 -134.06
C LEU A 884 -53.83 94.62 -135.38
N ALA A 885 -54.24 93.35 -135.41
CA ALA A 885 -54.91 92.76 -136.57
C ALA A 885 -56.30 93.37 -136.79
N ASN A 886 -57.08 93.55 -135.72
CA ASN A 886 -58.41 94.16 -135.78
C ASN A 886 -58.37 95.66 -136.14
N GLU A 887 -57.46 96.45 -135.54
CA GLU A 887 -57.29 97.87 -135.86
C GLU A 887 -56.93 98.11 -137.32
N LYS A 888 -56.12 97.21 -137.91
CA LYS A 888 -55.76 97.24 -139.34
C LYS A 888 -56.97 97.00 -140.25
N GLU A 889 -57.94 96.20 -139.82
CA GLU A 889 -59.17 95.96 -140.58
C GLU A 889 -60.17 97.12 -140.45
N GLU A 890 -60.28 97.75 -139.29
CA GLU A 890 -61.04 99.00 -139.13
C GLU A 890 -60.46 100.16 -139.96
N LEU A 891 -59.15 100.38 -139.91
CA LEU A 891 -58.48 101.49 -140.61
C LEU A 891 -58.62 101.39 -142.14
N ASN A 892 -58.66 100.18 -142.69
CA ASN A 892 -58.80 99.97 -144.13
C ASN A 892 -60.25 100.25 -144.63
N ASN A 893 -61.25 100.07 -143.77
CA ASN A 893 -62.64 100.37 -144.08
C ASN A 893 -63.00 101.85 -143.89
N LYS A 894 -62.36 102.55 -142.93
CA LYS A 894 -62.60 103.98 -142.63
C LYS A 894 -62.01 104.96 -143.66
N LEU A 895 -61.37 104.48 -144.73
CA LEU A 895 -60.71 105.31 -145.76
C LEU A 895 -61.61 105.65 -146.97
N LYS A 896 -62.91 105.29 -146.96
CA LYS A 896 -63.74 105.29 -148.18
C LYS A 896 -65.04 106.10 -148.16
N GLU A 897 -65.53 106.57 -147.01
CA GLU A 897 -66.81 107.28 -146.92
C GLU A 897 -66.71 108.63 -146.21
N THR A 898 -66.68 109.71 -147.02
CA THR A 898 -67.07 111.11 -146.70
C THR A 898 -66.26 111.86 -145.60
N HIS A 899 -65.83 113.11 -145.77
CA HIS A 899 -66.47 114.34 -146.27
C HIS A 899 -67.50 114.94 -145.27
N ASP A 900 -67.43 116.26 -145.11
CA ASP A 900 -68.30 117.18 -144.35
C ASP A 900 -68.14 117.41 -142.81
N PHE A 901 -68.07 118.71 -142.49
CA PHE A 901 -68.55 119.45 -141.30
C PHE A 901 -67.86 119.41 -139.92
N CYS A 902 -66.94 120.37 -139.74
CA CYS A 902 -66.93 121.45 -138.72
C CYS A 902 -67.26 121.20 -137.23
N LEU A 903 -66.20 121.27 -136.39
CA LEU A 903 -65.96 122.32 -135.35
C LEU A 903 -67.13 122.83 -134.46
N ILE A 904 -67.04 122.63 -133.11
CA ILE A 904 -66.95 123.70 -132.06
C ILE A 904 -66.97 123.20 -130.57
N PHE A 905 -65.96 123.68 -129.81
CA PHE A 905 -65.75 123.95 -128.36
C PHE A 905 -66.49 123.31 -127.13
N ILE A 906 -65.65 122.76 -126.21
CA ILE A 906 -65.43 123.06 -124.75
C ILE A 906 -66.60 123.26 -123.73
N TYR A 907 -66.64 122.48 -122.63
CA TYR A 907 -66.52 122.87 -121.18
C TYR A 907 -66.71 121.66 -120.21
N PHE A 908 -66.28 121.58 -118.91
CA PHE A 908 -65.00 121.84 -118.20
C PHE A 908 -65.12 121.41 -116.69
N TYR A 909 -64.18 120.63 -116.12
CA TYR A 909 -63.87 120.47 -114.65
C TYR A 909 -64.93 119.75 -113.72
N CYS A 910 -64.63 119.14 -112.54
CA CYS A 910 -63.69 119.49 -111.45
C CYS A 910 -63.35 118.33 -110.41
N LEU A 911 -62.17 118.42 -109.75
CA LEU A 911 -61.73 117.94 -108.38
C LEU A 911 -61.64 116.45 -107.88
N ASN A 912 -60.39 115.95 -107.73
CA ASN A 912 -59.59 115.64 -106.50
C ASN A 912 -59.97 114.66 -105.32
N PHE A 913 -59.11 113.62 -105.14
CA PHE A 913 -58.11 113.40 -104.04
C PHE A 913 -58.42 112.69 -102.66
N TYR A 914 -57.93 111.43 -102.53
CA TYR A 914 -57.19 110.74 -101.41
C TYR A 914 -57.67 110.57 -99.93
N PHE A 915 -57.13 109.48 -99.33
CA PHE A 915 -56.69 109.24 -97.92
C PHE A 915 -57.62 108.53 -96.87
N PHE A 916 -57.19 107.31 -96.48
CA PHE A 916 -57.25 106.64 -95.15
C PHE A 916 -58.57 106.16 -94.47
N SER A 917 -58.35 105.18 -93.57
CA SER A 917 -59.14 104.76 -92.39
C SER A 917 -60.47 104.00 -92.56
N ASN A 918 -60.54 102.79 -91.98
CA ASN A 918 -61.33 102.44 -90.78
C ASN A 918 -61.30 100.90 -90.56
N CYS A 919 -61.15 100.29 -89.38
CA CYS A 919 -61.53 100.56 -87.97
C CYS A 919 -62.79 99.79 -87.51
N THR A 920 -62.61 99.06 -86.40
CA THR A 920 -63.58 98.67 -85.35
C THR A 920 -64.81 97.80 -85.70
N GLY A 921 -65.30 97.01 -84.73
CA GLY A 921 -66.51 96.19 -84.90
C GLY A 921 -66.72 95.08 -83.84
N PHE A 922 -66.80 95.44 -82.56
CA PHE A 922 -67.21 94.50 -81.48
C PHE A 922 -68.75 94.29 -81.50
N LEU A 923 -69.25 93.42 -80.59
CA LEU A 923 -70.69 93.22 -80.22
C LEU A 923 -71.56 92.44 -81.23
N LEU A 924 -72.59 91.66 -80.83
CA LEU A 924 -73.09 91.25 -79.49
C LEU A 924 -73.93 89.93 -79.57
N GLN A 925 -74.17 89.31 -78.41
CA GLN A 925 -75.17 88.28 -78.05
C GLN A 925 -74.77 86.81 -78.30
N ALA A 926 -75.11 85.85 -77.43
CA ALA A 926 -75.91 85.92 -76.20
C ALA A 926 -75.19 85.32 -74.97
N VAL A 927 -75.57 85.75 -73.76
CA VAL A 927 -74.95 85.37 -72.48
C VAL A 927 -75.89 84.46 -71.67
N ASN A 928 -75.31 83.40 -71.09
CA ASN A 928 -75.79 82.55 -69.99
C ASN A 928 -77.29 82.19 -69.91
N LYS A 929 -77.59 80.90 -70.16
CA LYS A 929 -78.72 80.22 -69.52
C LYS A 929 -78.40 78.74 -69.32
N LEU A 930 -78.59 78.23 -68.10
CA LEU A 930 -78.61 76.81 -67.71
C LEU A 930 -77.26 76.08 -67.90
N ALA A 931 -76.54 75.59 -66.88
CA ALA A 931 -76.85 75.51 -65.45
C ALA A 931 -78.12 74.73 -65.10
N GLU A 932 -78.41 73.64 -65.81
CA GLU A 932 -79.43 72.67 -65.40
C GLU A 932 -78.97 71.22 -65.65
N ILE A 933 -78.99 70.43 -64.56
CA ILE A 933 -79.22 68.98 -64.49
C ILE A 933 -78.44 68.13 -65.53
N MET A 934 -77.21 67.71 -65.21
CA MET A 934 -76.90 66.46 -64.48
C MET A 934 -76.87 65.20 -65.35
N ASN A 935 -76.21 64.17 -64.81
CA ASN A 935 -76.39 62.75 -65.12
C ASN A 935 -75.95 62.23 -66.50
N ARG A 936 -74.94 61.36 -66.41
CA ARG A 936 -74.86 60.03 -67.04
C ARG A 936 -74.33 60.00 -68.49
N LYS A 937 -73.24 59.29 -68.80
CA LYS A 937 -72.81 57.88 -68.52
C LYS A 937 -73.24 56.98 -69.68
N GLU A 938 -72.26 56.25 -70.23
CA GLU A 938 -72.40 55.16 -71.20
C GLU A 938 -72.96 55.55 -72.60
N VAL A 939 -72.61 54.97 -73.74
CA VAL A 939 -71.58 54.04 -74.28
C VAL A 939 -72.21 53.45 -75.57
N ARG A 940 -71.39 52.98 -76.53
CA ARG A 940 -71.76 52.40 -77.87
C ARG A 940 -72.10 53.46 -78.92
N GLY A 941 -71.79 53.23 -80.20
CA GLY A 941 -71.07 52.10 -80.83
C GLY A 941 -70.93 52.35 -82.34
N GLY A 942 -70.24 51.56 -83.16
CA GLY A 942 -69.44 50.33 -83.00
C GLY A 942 -68.76 50.03 -84.37
N GLY A 943 -68.07 48.93 -84.67
CA GLY A 943 -67.56 47.79 -83.89
C GLY A 943 -66.19 47.39 -84.50
N SER A 944 -65.76 46.13 -84.67
CA SER A 944 -66.31 44.82 -84.31
C SER A 944 -65.22 43.74 -84.47
N ARG A 945 -65.00 42.88 -83.46
CA ARG A 945 -64.56 41.47 -83.60
C ARG A 945 -64.69 40.74 -82.24
N ARG A 946 -64.76 39.40 -82.27
CA ARG A 946 -65.22 38.54 -81.15
C ARG A 946 -64.05 37.82 -80.45
N GLY A 947 -64.16 37.57 -79.13
CA GLY A 947 -63.24 36.69 -78.40
C GLY A 947 -63.43 36.63 -76.87
N ASN A 948 -64.18 35.63 -76.39
CA ASN A 948 -64.19 35.03 -75.04
C ASN A 948 -63.94 35.91 -73.78
N ASP A 949 -65.02 36.46 -73.21
CA ASP A 949 -65.08 37.21 -71.93
C ASP A 949 -64.97 36.33 -70.65
N THR A 950 -64.71 35.02 -70.78
CA THR A 950 -64.67 34.08 -69.65
C THR A 950 -63.31 33.98 -68.96
N ASP A 951 -62.20 34.04 -69.71
CA ASP A 951 -60.85 33.90 -69.13
C ASP A 951 -60.35 35.18 -68.46
N VAL A 952 -60.72 36.36 -68.99
CA VAL A 952 -60.32 37.66 -68.44
C VAL A 952 -60.81 37.78 -66.99
N ARG A 953 -62.09 37.51 -66.75
CA ARG A 953 -62.73 37.55 -65.42
C ARG A 953 -62.15 36.52 -64.44
N ARG A 954 -61.60 35.40 -64.94
CA ARG A 954 -60.90 34.41 -64.12
C ARG A 954 -59.52 34.92 -63.71
N LYS A 955 -58.73 35.43 -64.67
CA LYS A 955 -57.39 35.99 -64.43
C LYS A 955 -57.42 37.26 -63.58
N GLU A 956 -58.43 38.12 -63.68
CA GLU A 956 -58.59 39.26 -62.76
C GLU A 956 -58.87 38.82 -61.31
N LYS A 957 -59.64 37.73 -61.12
CA LYS A 957 -59.89 37.15 -59.79
C LYS A 957 -58.61 36.54 -59.19
N GLU A 958 -57.84 35.80 -60.00
CA GLU A 958 -56.54 35.25 -59.59
C GLU A 958 -55.52 36.36 -59.30
N ASN A 959 -55.45 37.41 -60.13
CA ASN A 959 -54.53 38.53 -59.89
C ASN A 959 -54.88 39.28 -58.59
N ARG A 960 -56.17 39.53 -58.31
CA ARG A 960 -56.61 40.11 -57.03
C ARG A 960 -56.32 39.20 -55.83
N LYS A 961 -56.46 37.87 -55.98
CA LYS A 961 -56.11 36.90 -54.92
C LYS A 961 -54.61 36.90 -54.63
N LEU A 962 -53.78 36.85 -55.67
CA LEU A 962 -52.32 36.93 -55.56
C LEU A 962 -51.84 38.28 -55.00
N GLN A 963 -52.49 39.40 -55.34
CA GLN A 963 -52.19 40.71 -54.73
C GLN A 963 -52.58 40.79 -53.24
N LEU A 964 -53.58 40.05 -52.79
CA LEU A 964 -53.94 39.93 -51.37
C LEU A 964 -52.98 39.00 -50.62
N GLU A 965 -52.62 37.85 -51.22
CA GLU A 965 -51.66 36.90 -50.64
C GLU A 965 -50.25 37.52 -50.52
N LEU A 966 -49.80 38.25 -51.56
CA LEU A 966 -48.54 39.01 -51.52
C LEU A 966 -48.55 40.11 -50.44
N ARG A 967 -49.72 40.70 -50.13
CA ARG A 967 -49.87 41.72 -49.08
C ARG A 967 -49.86 41.09 -47.68
N SER A 968 -50.60 40.00 -47.49
CA SER A 968 -50.56 39.14 -46.30
C SER A 968 -49.12 38.73 -45.95
N GLU A 969 -48.37 38.20 -46.92
CA GLU A 969 -47.04 37.66 -46.62
C GLU A 969 -46.00 38.76 -46.40
N ARG A 970 -46.20 39.94 -46.99
CA ARG A 970 -45.41 41.14 -46.66
C ARG A 970 -45.74 41.69 -45.27
N GLU A 971 -47.00 41.64 -44.84
CA GLU A 971 -47.42 42.02 -43.49
C GLU A 971 -46.90 41.02 -42.44
N LYS A 972 -46.93 39.70 -42.71
CA LYS A 972 -46.30 38.67 -41.88
C LYS A 972 -44.79 38.87 -41.76
N LEU A 973 -44.08 39.04 -42.88
CA LEU A 973 -42.63 39.30 -42.88
C LEU A 973 -42.28 40.58 -42.10
N ASN A 974 -43.04 41.66 -42.29
CA ASN A 974 -42.88 42.87 -41.48
C ASN A 974 -43.13 42.60 -39.99
N SER A 975 -44.13 41.78 -39.62
CA SER A 975 -44.38 41.42 -38.22
C SER A 975 -43.25 40.60 -37.60
N SER A 976 -42.64 39.68 -38.36
CA SER A 976 -41.46 38.92 -37.92
C SER A 976 -40.23 39.82 -37.78
N ILE A 977 -40.00 40.75 -38.72
CA ILE A 977 -38.92 41.75 -38.63
C ILE A 977 -39.11 42.62 -37.38
N ILE A 978 -40.34 43.10 -37.11
CA ILE A 978 -40.65 43.89 -35.91
C ILE A 978 -40.44 43.06 -34.63
N LYS A 979 -40.76 41.76 -34.64
CA LYS A 979 -40.51 40.84 -33.51
C LYS A 979 -39.01 40.67 -33.24
N TYR A 980 -38.21 40.35 -34.26
CA TYR A 980 -36.76 40.22 -34.10
C TYR A 980 -36.07 41.54 -33.76
N GLN A 981 -36.53 42.67 -34.31
CA GLN A 981 -36.03 43.99 -33.94
C GLN A 981 -36.32 44.31 -32.47
N ARG A 982 -37.47 43.88 -31.93
CA ARG A 982 -37.78 44.01 -30.50
C ARG A 982 -36.91 43.09 -29.65
N GLU A 983 -36.76 41.82 -30.02
CA GLU A 983 -35.91 40.85 -29.30
C GLU A 983 -34.43 41.30 -29.26
N ILE A 984 -33.91 41.92 -30.32
CA ILE A 984 -32.57 42.52 -30.33
C ILE A 984 -32.51 43.73 -29.38
N ASN A 985 -33.50 44.61 -29.39
CA ASN A 985 -33.54 45.78 -28.50
C ASN A 985 -33.68 45.37 -27.02
N ASP A 986 -34.51 44.37 -26.71
CA ASP A 986 -34.71 43.85 -25.35
C ASP A 986 -33.42 43.20 -24.83
N MET A 987 -32.69 42.45 -25.68
CA MET A 987 -31.38 41.88 -25.33
C MET A 987 -30.29 42.94 -25.18
N GLN A 988 -30.34 44.05 -25.94
CA GLN A 988 -29.47 45.21 -25.75
C GLN A 988 -29.78 45.97 -24.45
N ALA A 989 -31.05 46.03 -24.03
CA ALA A 989 -31.43 46.58 -22.73
C ALA A 989 -30.89 45.72 -21.59
N GLN A 990 -31.03 44.38 -21.65
CA GLN A 990 -30.46 43.48 -20.65
C GLN A 990 -28.93 43.60 -20.52
N LEU A 991 -28.21 43.79 -21.63
CA LEU A 991 -26.76 44.05 -21.60
C LEU A 991 -26.40 45.41 -20.98
N ALA A 992 -27.25 46.42 -21.15
CA ALA A 992 -27.09 47.71 -20.47
C ALA A 992 -27.35 47.58 -18.96
N ASP A 993 -28.42 46.89 -18.56
CA ASP A 993 -28.76 46.64 -17.15
C ASP A 993 -27.68 45.80 -16.44
N GLU A 994 -27.13 44.76 -17.08
CA GLU A 994 -26.03 43.98 -16.50
C GLU A 994 -24.75 44.82 -16.37
N SER A 995 -24.46 45.70 -17.33
CA SER A 995 -23.35 46.64 -17.25
C SER A 995 -23.55 47.69 -16.13
N GLN A 996 -24.78 48.16 -15.92
CA GLN A 996 -25.16 49.07 -14.85
C GLN A 996 -24.92 48.41 -13.48
N VAL A 997 -25.43 47.18 -13.29
CA VAL A 997 -25.25 46.41 -12.04
C VAL A 997 -23.79 46.10 -11.73
N ARG A 998 -22.94 45.86 -12.74
CA ARG A 998 -21.49 45.69 -12.53
C ARG A 998 -20.81 46.97 -12.03
N VAL A 999 -21.21 48.15 -12.51
CA VAL A 999 -20.70 49.44 -12.02
C VAL A 999 -21.17 49.71 -10.59
N GLU A 1000 -22.43 49.43 -10.28
CA GLU A 1000 -22.97 49.59 -8.92
C GLU A 1000 -22.32 48.63 -7.92
N LEU A 1001 -22.03 47.38 -8.31
CA LEU A 1001 -21.25 46.43 -7.50
C LEU A 1001 -19.79 46.87 -7.29
N GLN A 1002 -19.14 47.45 -8.30
CA GLN A 1002 -17.79 48.00 -8.14
C GLN A 1002 -17.78 49.18 -7.18
N MET A 1003 -18.71 50.13 -7.33
CA MET A 1003 -18.84 51.26 -6.40
C MET A 1003 -19.17 50.83 -4.97
N ALA A 1004 -19.92 49.73 -4.80
CA ALA A 1004 -20.17 49.13 -3.48
C ALA A 1004 -18.92 48.50 -2.87
N LEU A 1005 -18.05 47.86 -3.68
CA LEU A 1005 -16.75 47.35 -3.22
C LEU A 1005 -15.79 48.48 -2.84
N ASP A 1006 -15.64 49.49 -3.70
CA ASP A 1006 -14.78 50.65 -3.47
C ASP A 1006 -15.19 51.40 -2.18
N SER A 1007 -16.50 51.51 -1.92
CA SER A 1007 -17.03 52.05 -0.66
C SER A 1007 -16.70 51.19 0.55
N LYS A 1008 -16.64 49.86 0.42
CA LYS A 1008 -16.35 48.95 1.52
C LYS A 1008 -14.86 48.88 1.85
N ASP A 1009 -13.98 49.00 0.86
CA ASP A 1009 -12.54 49.17 1.12
C ASP A 1009 -12.27 50.50 1.85
N SER A 1010 -13.00 51.58 1.52
CA SER A 1010 -12.90 52.85 2.27
C SER A 1010 -13.39 52.75 3.73
N ASP A 1011 -14.48 52.01 4.00
CA ASP A 1011 -14.91 51.69 5.37
C ASP A 1011 -13.82 50.91 6.13
N ILE A 1012 -13.14 49.97 5.46
CA ILE A 1012 -12.07 49.15 6.05
C ILE A 1012 -10.83 50.00 6.37
N GLU A 1013 -10.48 50.99 5.54
CA GLU A 1013 -9.40 51.94 5.85
C GLU A 1013 -9.75 52.83 7.06
N GLN A 1014 -10.99 53.31 7.18
CA GLN A 1014 -11.42 54.06 8.37
C GLN A 1014 -11.37 53.21 9.65
N LEU A 1015 -11.80 51.94 9.58
CA LEU A 1015 -11.71 51.02 10.71
C LEU A 1015 -10.27 50.70 11.11
N ARG A 1016 -9.35 50.55 10.14
CA ARG A 1016 -7.91 50.40 10.40
C ARG A 1016 -7.30 51.66 11.03
N SER A 1017 -7.71 52.85 10.59
CA SER A 1017 -7.31 54.12 11.19
C SER A 1017 -7.77 54.22 12.66
N LEU A 1018 -9.02 53.85 12.95
CA LEU A 1018 -9.55 53.79 14.32
C LEU A 1018 -8.76 52.81 15.19
N LEU A 1019 -8.47 51.60 14.69
CA LEU A 1019 -7.75 50.58 15.45
C LEU A 1019 -6.33 51.03 15.83
N ASN A 1020 -5.62 51.68 14.91
CA ASN A 1020 -4.31 52.27 15.21
C ASN A 1020 -4.39 53.44 16.20
N SER A 1021 -5.49 54.20 16.22
CA SER A 1021 -5.69 55.28 17.21
C SER A 1021 -5.96 54.78 18.63
N LEU A 1022 -6.56 53.59 18.77
CA LEU A 1022 -6.86 52.96 20.07
C LEU A 1022 -5.63 52.32 20.72
N ASN A 1023 -4.63 51.91 19.94
CA ASN A 1023 -3.50 51.13 20.44
C ASN A 1023 -2.35 51.97 21.05
N VAL A 1024 -2.55 53.28 21.25
CA VAL A 1024 -1.50 54.22 21.74
C VAL A 1024 -2.00 55.09 22.91
N GLN A 1025 -2.77 54.52 23.86
CA GLN A 1025 -3.11 55.23 25.11
C GLN A 1025 -3.53 54.34 26.32
N SER A 1026 -2.66 53.44 26.77
CA SER A 1026 -2.70 52.88 28.14
C SER A 1026 -1.33 52.28 28.53
N LEU A 1027 -0.35 53.10 28.91
CA LEU A 1027 -0.01 53.42 30.30
C LEU A 1027 0.79 52.32 31.03
N ASP A 1028 2.08 52.58 31.20
CA ASP A 1028 2.88 52.04 32.31
C ASP A 1028 2.26 52.40 33.66
N SER A 1029 2.30 51.49 34.64
CA SER A 1029 2.92 51.77 35.97
C SER A 1029 2.82 50.60 36.96
N ALA A 1030 3.96 50.36 37.65
CA ALA A 1030 4.09 49.68 38.96
C ALA A 1030 3.81 48.16 39.09
N SER A 1031 4.37 47.41 40.07
CA SER A 1031 5.66 47.56 40.81
C SER A 1031 5.95 46.35 41.74
N MET A 1032 7.15 45.75 41.59
CA MET A 1032 7.98 45.08 42.64
C MET A 1032 7.64 43.70 43.27
N SER A 1033 8.74 43.03 43.68
CA SER A 1033 8.93 41.80 44.48
C SER A 1033 8.54 40.44 43.85
N SER A 1034 9.33 39.37 43.95
CA SER A 1034 10.75 39.21 44.43
C SER A 1034 11.35 37.87 43.92
N GLY A 1035 12.66 37.85 43.62
CA GLY A 1035 13.43 36.64 43.22
C GLY A 1035 13.99 35.83 44.40
N PRO A 1036 15.06 34.99 44.24
CA PRO A 1036 16.08 35.05 43.17
C PRO A 1036 16.55 33.68 42.55
N ASP A 1037 17.60 33.77 41.72
CA ASP A 1037 18.63 32.77 41.33
C ASP A 1037 18.26 31.50 40.51
N LEU A 1038 18.52 31.54 39.19
CA LEU A 1038 19.59 30.73 38.54
C LEU A 1038 19.75 31.02 37.02
N ASP A 1039 21.00 30.99 36.54
CA ASP A 1039 21.47 31.32 35.19
C ASP A 1039 22.53 30.27 34.76
N THR A 1040 22.76 29.86 33.50
CA THR A 1040 22.15 30.10 32.17
C THR A 1040 22.37 28.79 31.33
N ASP A 1041 22.17 28.60 30.01
CA ASP A 1041 22.00 29.46 28.81
C ASP A 1041 21.27 28.67 27.68
N GLU A 1042 21.41 29.10 26.41
CA GLU A 1042 21.08 28.41 25.14
C GLU A 1042 19.60 28.08 24.85
N SER A 1043 18.87 29.10 24.37
CA SER A 1043 17.60 28.96 23.64
C SER A 1043 17.80 29.01 22.11
N LEU A 1044 17.12 28.12 21.36
CA LEU A 1044 17.08 28.13 19.89
C LEU A 1044 16.01 29.10 19.33
N PRO A 1045 16.18 29.64 18.11
CA PRO A 1045 15.43 30.81 17.65
C PRO A 1045 14.02 30.49 17.13
N GLY A 1046 13.03 31.31 17.54
CA GLY A 1046 11.66 31.25 17.03
C GLY A 1046 11.47 32.07 15.75
N THR A 1047 10.90 31.46 14.71
CA THR A 1047 10.52 32.11 13.45
C THR A 1047 9.17 32.80 13.58
N TYR A 1048 9.04 34.04 13.11
CA TYR A 1048 7.79 34.81 13.22
C TYR A 1048 6.98 34.71 11.91
N VAL A 1049 5.66 34.53 12.02
CA VAL A 1049 4.77 34.31 10.86
C VAL A 1049 3.57 35.26 10.93
N VAL A 1050 3.20 35.84 9.79
CA VAL A 1050 2.01 36.68 9.63
C VAL A 1050 1.15 36.14 8.48
N VAL A 1051 -0.10 35.81 8.79
CA VAL A 1051 -1.08 35.28 7.82
C VAL A 1051 -2.04 36.40 7.42
N SER A 1052 -2.25 36.57 6.11
CA SER A 1052 -3.26 37.46 5.53
C SER A 1052 -4.22 36.67 4.65
N SER A 1053 -5.34 37.25 4.23
CA SER A 1053 -6.36 36.57 3.40
C SER A 1053 -5.92 36.21 1.97
N LYS A 1054 -4.67 36.48 1.57
CA LYS A 1054 -4.09 36.08 0.28
C LYS A 1054 -2.64 35.57 0.35
N LYS A 1055 -1.89 35.91 1.41
CA LYS A 1055 -0.46 35.59 1.56
C LYS A 1055 -0.08 35.20 2.98
N ILE A 1056 0.89 34.30 3.11
CA ILE A 1056 1.59 33.97 4.36
C ILE A 1056 3.02 34.51 4.27
N LEU A 1057 3.46 35.22 5.30
CA LEU A 1057 4.74 35.93 5.38
C LEU A 1057 5.57 35.40 6.55
N PHE A 1058 6.83 35.05 6.31
CA PHE A 1058 7.74 34.50 7.33
C PHE A 1058 8.95 35.43 7.55
N TYR A 1059 9.34 35.61 8.81
CA TYR A 1059 10.37 36.54 9.26
C TYR A 1059 11.34 35.85 10.23
N ASN A 1060 12.64 36.10 10.07
CA ASN A 1060 13.69 35.48 10.89
C ASN A 1060 13.84 36.13 12.28
N SER A 1061 13.39 37.38 12.42
CA SER A 1061 13.39 38.12 13.68
C SER A 1061 12.15 38.99 13.82
N GLU A 1062 11.87 39.46 15.04
CA GLU A 1062 10.79 40.42 15.28
C GLU A 1062 11.10 41.80 14.65
N GLN A 1063 12.38 42.18 14.53
CA GLN A 1063 12.77 43.40 13.83
C GLN A 1063 12.53 43.30 12.31
N ASP A 1064 12.74 42.15 11.68
CA ASP A 1064 12.38 41.94 10.25
C ASP A 1064 10.86 42.08 10.03
N LYS A 1065 10.06 41.63 11.01
CA LYS A 1065 8.60 41.75 11.04
C LYS A 1065 8.15 43.20 11.18
N GLU A 1066 8.73 43.98 12.10
CA GLU A 1066 8.46 45.42 12.22
C GLU A 1066 8.85 46.20 10.95
N HIS A 1067 9.99 45.88 10.34
CA HIS A 1067 10.46 46.50 9.10
C HIS A 1067 9.79 45.92 7.84
N SER A 1068 8.82 45.02 7.99
CA SER A 1068 8.06 44.40 6.89
C SER A 1068 8.92 43.72 5.80
N ASN A 1069 10.03 43.09 6.21
CA ASN A 1069 11.00 42.44 5.34
C ASN A 1069 11.00 40.90 5.49
N PRO A 1070 9.98 40.19 4.94
CA PRO A 1070 9.88 38.73 5.07
C PRO A 1070 10.94 38.00 4.23
N TYR A 1071 11.57 36.96 4.80
CA TYR A 1071 12.53 36.13 4.06
C TYR A 1071 11.85 35.11 3.14
N MET A 1072 10.57 34.79 3.39
CA MET A 1072 9.77 33.88 2.58
C MET A 1072 8.30 34.34 2.54
N VAL A 1073 7.69 34.24 1.37
CA VAL A 1073 6.32 34.69 1.08
C VAL A 1073 5.61 33.63 0.23
N LEU A 1074 4.45 33.16 0.69
CA LEU A 1074 3.62 32.18 -0.02
C LEU A 1074 2.29 32.83 -0.42
N ASP A 1075 1.93 32.79 -1.71
CA ASP A 1075 0.57 33.08 -2.18
C ASP A 1075 -0.36 31.90 -1.85
N ILE A 1076 -1.46 32.16 -1.15
CA ILE A 1076 -2.44 31.13 -0.77
C ILE A 1076 -3.12 30.56 -2.02
N ASP A 1077 -3.39 31.40 -3.02
CA ASP A 1077 -4.00 31.04 -4.31
C ASP A 1077 -3.14 30.08 -5.18
N LYS A 1078 -1.91 29.76 -4.74
CA LYS A 1078 -0.98 28.83 -5.41
C LYS A 1078 -0.78 27.50 -4.66
N LEU A 1079 -1.47 27.29 -3.54
CA LEU A 1079 -1.39 26.06 -2.75
C LEU A 1079 -2.39 25.02 -3.28
N PHE A 1080 -1.89 23.85 -3.68
CA PHE A 1080 -2.70 22.71 -4.15
C PHE A 1080 -2.44 21.47 -3.27
N HIS A 1081 -3.44 20.60 -3.11
CA HIS A 1081 -3.38 19.49 -2.16
C HIS A 1081 -4.09 18.24 -2.69
N VAL A 1082 -3.55 17.06 -2.36
CA VAL A 1082 -3.98 15.75 -2.90
C VAL A 1082 -5.23 15.19 -2.19
N ARG A 1083 -5.51 15.61 -0.94
CA ARG A 1083 -6.78 15.32 -0.24
C ARG A 1083 -7.25 16.49 0.62
N SER A 1084 -8.50 16.46 1.08
CA SER A 1084 -9.04 17.42 2.05
C SER A 1084 -8.54 17.13 3.47
N VAL A 1085 -8.06 18.16 4.17
CA VAL A 1085 -7.67 18.12 5.59
C VAL A 1085 -8.90 18.35 6.46
N THR A 1086 -9.05 17.61 7.56
CA THR A 1086 -10.12 17.78 8.55
C THR A 1086 -9.70 18.70 9.68
N GLN A 1087 -10.68 19.26 10.41
CA GLN A 1087 -10.41 20.09 11.58
C GLN A 1087 -9.68 19.32 12.70
N THR A 1088 -9.84 17.99 12.75
CA THR A 1088 -9.17 17.10 13.71
C THR A 1088 -7.69 16.87 13.39
N ASP A 1089 -7.32 16.80 12.10
CA ASP A 1089 -5.92 16.66 11.68
C ASP A 1089 -5.07 17.85 12.17
N VAL A 1090 -5.58 19.07 12.00
CA VAL A 1090 -4.89 20.31 12.41
C VAL A 1090 -4.81 20.46 13.93
N TYR A 1091 -5.81 19.95 14.67
CA TYR A 1091 -5.86 20.05 16.13
C TYR A 1091 -4.95 19.06 16.87
N ARG A 1092 -4.33 18.10 16.16
CA ARG A 1092 -3.47 17.05 16.73
C ARG A 1092 -2.05 17.04 16.18
N ALA A 1093 -1.77 17.80 15.13
CA ALA A 1093 -0.47 17.84 14.47
C ALA A 1093 0.56 18.62 15.29
N ASP A 1094 1.76 18.05 15.46
CA ASP A 1094 2.87 18.76 16.08
C ASP A 1094 3.50 19.77 15.09
N ALA A 1095 4.24 20.76 15.60
CA ALA A 1095 4.75 21.88 14.77
C ALA A 1095 5.68 21.43 13.62
N LYS A 1096 6.25 20.23 13.71
CA LYS A 1096 7.11 19.59 12.70
C LYS A 1096 6.32 18.83 11.62
N GLU A 1097 5.03 18.57 11.85
CA GLU A 1097 4.16 17.74 11.01
C GLU A 1097 3.26 18.58 10.09
N ILE A 1098 2.94 19.81 10.48
CA ILE A 1098 2.18 20.77 9.67
C ILE A 1098 2.73 20.91 8.23
N PRO A 1099 4.07 20.95 7.98
CA PRO A 1099 4.63 20.98 6.62
C PRO A 1099 4.56 19.66 5.85
N ARG A 1100 4.25 18.53 6.52
CA ARG A 1100 3.97 17.24 5.88
C ARG A 1100 2.49 17.08 5.57
N ILE A 1101 1.60 17.60 6.42
CA ILE A 1101 0.15 17.63 6.19
C ILE A 1101 -0.13 18.51 4.96
N PHE A 1102 0.32 19.77 4.98
CA PHE A 1102 0.24 20.64 3.82
C PHE A 1102 1.47 20.46 2.94
N GLN A 1103 1.38 19.52 1.99
CA GLN A 1103 2.46 19.15 1.07
C GLN A 1103 2.77 20.28 0.06
N ILE A 1104 3.59 21.25 0.46
CA ILE A 1104 3.93 22.43 -0.36
C ILE A 1104 4.83 22.04 -1.55
N LEU A 1105 4.22 21.89 -2.72
CA LEU A 1105 4.89 22.08 -4.01
C LEU A 1105 4.84 23.58 -4.37
N TYR A 1106 5.88 24.34 -4.01
CA TYR A 1106 6.05 25.69 -4.52
C TYR A 1106 6.98 25.68 -5.74
N ALA A 1107 6.48 26.09 -6.90
CA ALA A 1107 7.29 26.19 -8.11
C ALA A 1107 8.20 27.44 -8.02
N ASN A 1108 9.51 27.24 -8.17
CA ASN A 1108 10.50 28.31 -8.17
C ASN A 1108 10.51 29.11 -9.48
N GLU A 1109 9.55 30.02 -9.66
CA GLU A 1109 9.72 31.19 -10.53
C GLU A 1109 9.33 32.47 -9.76
N GLY A 1110 10.33 33.33 -9.52
CA GLY A 1110 10.22 34.47 -8.60
C GLY A 1110 11.50 35.32 -8.51
N GLU A 1111 12.11 35.59 -9.67
CA GLU A 1111 13.26 36.50 -9.91
C GLU A 1111 14.26 36.80 -8.78
N SER A 1112 15.47 36.22 -8.89
CA SER A 1112 16.68 36.86 -8.36
C SER A 1112 17.77 36.90 -9.45
N LYS A 1113 18.32 38.08 -9.72
CA LYS A 1113 19.20 38.32 -10.88
C LYS A 1113 20.65 37.89 -10.65
N LYS A 1114 21.08 36.82 -11.34
CA LYS A 1114 22.37 36.77 -12.08
C LYS A 1114 22.45 35.52 -12.95
N GLU A 1115 22.78 35.71 -14.22
CA GLU A 1115 23.10 34.62 -15.15
C GLU A 1115 24.53 34.13 -14.92
N GLN A 1116 24.72 32.81 -14.90
CA GLN A 1116 25.94 32.20 -15.44
C GLN A 1116 25.68 30.76 -15.89
N GLU A 1117 26.33 30.37 -16.98
CA GLU A 1117 26.07 29.13 -17.71
C GLU A 1117 26.68 27.91 -16.98
N LEU A 1118 26.08 26.74 -17.17
CA LEU A 1118 26.70 25.46 -16.81
C LEU A 1118 26.75 24.54 -18.04
N GLU A 1119 27.96 24.18 -18.47
CA GLU A 1119 28.20 23.21 -19.52
C GLU A 1119 27.96 21.77 -19.03
N ALA A 1120 27.70 20.84 -19.95
CA ALA A 1120 27.52 19.42 -19.67
C ALA A 1120 28.64 18.57 -20.29
N LEU A 1121 29.07 17.49 -19.62
CA LEU A 1121 29.91 16.36 -20.10
C LEU A 1121 29.95 15.28 -18.96
N PRO A 1122 30.35 14.01 -19.19
CA PRO A 1122 29.97 13.09 -20.28
C PRO A 1122 29.67 11.62 -19.84
N GLY A 1123 28.95 10.86 -20.68
CA GLY A 1123 28.88 9.39 -20.66
C GLY A 1123 27.57 8.79 -20.10
N ASP A 1124 27.11 7.59 -20.51
CA ASP A 1124 27.72 6.59 -21.41
C ASP A 1124 26.70 6.03 -22.45
N LYS A 1125 27.11 5.05 -23.29
CA LYS A 1125 26.48 4.67 -24.57
C LYS A 1125 24.99 4.28 -24.52
N SER A 1126 24.26 4.70 -25.55
CA SER A 1126 22.95 4.15 -25.95
C SER A 1126 23.09 3.11 -27.08
N SER A 1127 22.22 2.10 -27.12
CA SER A 1127 22.27 0.99 -28.07
C SER A 1127 21.37 1.22 -29.29
N TYR A 1128 21.98 1.57 -30.43
CA TYR A 1128 21.30 1.73 -31.72
C TYR A 1128 22.07 1.04 -32.86
N ILE A 1129 21.35 0.60 -33.89
CA ILE A 1129 21.88 -0.23 -34.99
C ILE A 1129 22.01 0.63 -36.26
N CYS A 1130 23.24 0.92 -36.68
CA CYS A 1130 23.51 1.72 -37.87
C CYS A 1130 23.46 0.89 -39.16
N HIS A 1131 22.59 1.26 -40.12
CA HIS A 1131 22.52 0.59 -41.43
C HIS A 1131 22.12 1.56 -42.56
N LYS A 1132 22.89 1.63 -43.66
CA LYS A 1132 22.66 2.53 -44.82
C LYS A 1132 22.30 3.99 -44.45
N GLY A 1133 22.91 4.53 -43.39
CA GLY A 1133 22.67 5.89 -42.88
C GLY A 1133 21.48 6.05 -41.93
N HIS A 1134 20.74 4.98 -41.65
CA HIS A 1134 19.71 4.92 -40.61
C HIS A 1134 20.33 4.60 -39.24
N GLU A 1135 19.71 5.10 -38.17
CA GLU A 1135 19.93 4.65 -36.79
C GLU A 1135 18.67 3.94 -36.32
N PHE A 1136 18.67 2.60 -36.35
CA PHE A 1136 17.52 1.79 -35.96
C PHE A 1136 17.52 1.49 -34.45
N ILE A 1137 16.36 1.67 -33.83
CA ILE A 1137 16.05 1.24 -32.46
C ILE A 1137 15.03 0.08 -32.49
N PRO A 1138 15.12 -0.92 -31.60
CA PRO A 1138 14.10 -1.95 -31.45
C PRO A 1138 12.76 -1.38 -30.98
N THR A 1139 11.66 -1.89 -31.51
CA THR A 1139 10.30 -1.42 -31.18
C THR A 1139 9.30 -2.56 -31.39
N LEU A 1140 8.14 -2.51 -30.72
CA LEU A 1140 7.01 -3.42 -30.90
C LEU A 1140 5.73 -2.61 -31.07
N TYR A 1141 4.83 -3.05 -31.96
CA TYR A 1141 3.58 -2.34 -32.25
C TYR A 1141 2.37 -3.24 -31.92
N HIS A 1142 1.55 -2.85 -30.95
CA HIS A 1142 0.33 -3.60 -30.62
C HIS A 1142 -0.90 -3.11 -31.44
N PHE A 1143 -0.75 -2.02 -32.20
CA PHE A 1143 -1.78 -1.37 -33.01
C PHE A 1143 -1.45 -1.39 -34.52
N PRO A 1144 -2.44 -1.20 -35.42
CA PRO A 1144 -2.27 -1.36 -36.88
C PRO A 1144 -1.13 -0.57 -37.54
N THR A 1145 0.02 -1.22 -37.69
CA THR A 1145 1.27 -0.68 -38.26
C THR A 1145 1.86 -1.67 -39.27
N ASN A 1146 2.22 -1.24 -40.47
CA ASN A 1146 2.79 -2.12 -41.51
C ASN A 1146 4.27 -1.80 -41.80
N CYS A 1147 5.01 -2.82 -42.21
CA CYS A 1147 6.43 -2.74 -42.58
C CYS A 1147 6.59 -2.02 -43.92
N GLU A 1148 7.37 -0.95 -43.97
CA GLU A 1148 7.60 -0.19 -45.21
C GLU A 1148 8.49 -0.94 -46.21
N ALA A 1149 9.27 -1.92 -45.76
CA ALA A 1149 10.11 -2.75 -46.63
C ALA A 1149 9.31 -3.85 -47.38
N CYS A 1150 8.34 -4.49 -46.71
CA CYS A 1150 7.62 -5.64 -47.30
C CYS A 1150 6.08 -5.55 -47.27
N THR A 1151 5.51 -4.43 -46.79
CA THR A 1151 4.07 -4.13 -46.62
C THR A 1151 3.28 -5.05 -45.66
N LYS A 1152 3.89 -6.09 -45.09
CA LYS A 1152 3.26 -6.99 -44.11
C LYS A 1152 3.05 -6.29 -42.74
N PRO A 1153 2.08 -6.73 -41.91
CA PRO A 1153 1.89 -6.22 -40.55
C PRO A 1153 3.15 -6.33 -39.67
N LEU A 1154 3.46 -5.25 -38.94
CA LEU A 1154 4.40 -5.21 -37.82
C LEU A 1154 3.72 -5.43 -36.47
N TRP A 1155 2.42 -5.76 -36.47
CA TRP A 1155 1.57 -5.67 -35.28
C TRP A 1155 0.75 -6.92 -34.97
N ASN A 1156 0.46 -7.08 -33.68
CA ASN A 1156 -0.46 -8.06 -33.09
C ASN A 1156 -0.77 -7.60 -31.65
N MET A 1157 -2.01 -7.71 -31.17
CA MET A 1157 -2.36 -7.24 -29.82
C MET A 1157 -1.60 -7.96 -28.69
N PHE A 1158 -1.30 -9.25 -28.83
CA PHE A 1158 -0.76 -10.07 -27.75
C PHE A 1158 0.70 -10.46 -27.95
N LYS A 1159 1.14 -10.72 -29.19
CA LYS A 1159 2.54 -11.07 -29.53
C LYS A 1159 2.97 -10.45 -30.86
N PRO A 1160 3.32 -9.15 -30.91
CA PRO A 1160 3.77 -8.49 -32.13
C PRO A 1160 5.12 -9.03 -32.63
N PRO A 1161 5.34 -9.11 -33.95
CA PRO A 1161 6.61 -9.54 -34.51
C PRO A 1161 7.72 -8.49 -34.26
N PRO A 1162 8.99 -8.90 -34.05
CA PRO A 1162 10.09 -7.98 -33.77
C PRO A 1162 10.28 -6.91 -34.87
N ALA A 1163 10.24 -5.64 -34.48
CA ALA A 1163 10.36 -4.52 -35.39
C ALA A 1163 11.52 -3.58 -35.02
N LEU A 1164 11.87 -2.72 -35.98
CA LEU A 1164 12.87 -1.66 -35.88
C LEU A 1164 12.26 -0.36 -36.42
N GLU A 1165 12.57 0.77 -35.78
CA GLU A 1165 12.26 2.11 -36.28
C GLU A 1165 13.51 2.95 -36.41
N CYS A 1166 13.67 3.71 -37.50
CA CYS A 1166 14.79 4.63 -37.66
C CYS A 1166 14.55 5.95 -36.93
N ARG A 1167 15.34 6.26 -35.90
CA ARG A 1167 15.23 7.52 -35.12
C ARG A 1167 15.42 8.80 -35.97
N ARG A 1168 15.99 8.70 -37.18
CA ARG A 1168 16.28 9.85 -38.06
C ARG A 1168 15.23 10.11 -39.14
N CYS A 1169 14.37 9.14 -39.46
CA CYS A 1169 13.37 9.31 -40.53
C CYS A 1169 12.11 8.45 -40.37
N HIS A 1170 11.95 7.80 -39.22
CA HIS A 1170 10.78 7.03 -38.78
C HIS A 1170 10.35 5.87 -39.70
N ILE A 1171 11.20 5.42 -40.63
CA ILE A 1171 10.93 4.21 -41.43
C ILE A 1171 10.85 2.97 -40.52
N LYS A 1172 9.78 2.18 -40.67
CA LYS A 1172 9.45 1.03 -39.81
C LYS A 1172 9.61 -0.29 -40.57
N CYS A 1173 10.36 -1.24 -40.03
CA CYS A 1173 10.61 -2.53 -40.67
C CYS A 1173 10.68 -3.72 -39.69
N HIS A 1174 10.49 -4.95 -40.18
CA HIS A 1174 10.74 -6.17 -39.39
C HIS A 1174 12.25 -6.34 -39.17
N LYS A 1175 12.63 -6.76 -37.96
CA LYS A 1175 14.05 -7.02 -37.61
C LYS A 1175 14.70 -8.04 -38.57
N ASP A 1176 13.94 -9.07 -38.96
CA ASP A 1176 14.29 -10.08 -39.96
C ASP A 1176 14.97 -9.52 -41.23
N HIS A 1177 14.54 -8.36 -41.73
CA HIS A 1177 15.11 -7.78 -42.97
C HIS A 1177 16.57 -7.33 -42.79
N MET A 1178 16.97 -6.97 -41.57
CA MET A 1178 18.37 -6.65 -41.24
C MET A 1178 19.18 -7.92 -41.00
N ASP A 1179 18.64 -8.86 -40.22
CA ASP A 1179 19.33 -10.12 -39.90
C ASP A 1179 19.57 -10.99 -41.15
N LYS A 1180 18.71 -10.87 -42.17
CA LYS A 1180 18.85 -11.54 -43.48
C LYS A 1180 19.63 -10.74 -44.54
N LYS A 1181 20.07 -9.51 -44.23
CA LYS A 1181 20.79 -8.60 -45.15
C LYS A 1181 20.08 -8.34 -46.49
N GLU A 1182 18.75 -8.30 -46.50
CA GLU A 1182 17.99 -8.08 -47.74
C GLU A 1182 18.18 -6.65 -48.26
N GLU A 1183 18.44 -6.47 -49.56
CA GLU A 1183 18.76 -5.14 -50.12
C GLU A 1183 17.61 -4.12 -50.05
N VAL A 1184 16.40 -4.58 -49.74
CA VAL A 1184 15.11 -3.89 -49.83
C VAL A 1184 15.05 -2.57 -49.05
N ILE A 1185 15.80 -2.42 -47.95
CA ILE A 1185 15.83 -1.16 -47.18
C ILE A 1185 16.65 -0.11 -47.95
N ALA A 1186 15.99 0.96 -48.39
CA ALA A 1186 16.62 2.10 -49.06
C ALA A 1186 17.45 2.98 -48.09
N PRO A 1187 18.46 3.74 -48.55
CA PRO A 1187 19.26 4.61 -47.70
C PRO A 1187 18.46 5.74 -47.01
N CYS A 1188 18.97 6.21 -45.86
CA CYS A 1188 18.32 7.27 -45.08
C CYS A 1188 18.33 8.62 -45.81
N LYS A 1189 17.14 9.11 -46.18
CA LYS A 1189 16.95 10.39 -46.89
C LYS A 1189 17.30 11.63 -46.06
N VAL A 1190 17.45 11.48 -44.74
CA VAL A 1190 17.66 12.58 -43.77
C VAL A 1190 19.12 12.62 -43.26
N ASN A 1191 19.97 11.67 -43.69
CA ASN A 1191 21.39 11.65 -43.31
C ASN A 1191 22.22 12.58 -44.22
N TYR A 1192 22.22 13.88 -43.92
CA TYR A 1192 23.05 14.87 -44.60
C TYR A 1192 24.45 14.97 -43.99
N ASP A 1193 25.45 14.38 -44.66
CA ASP A 1193 26.86 14.60 -44.28
C ASP A 1193 27.36 15.98 -44.74
N VAL A 1194 27.43 16.91 -43.80
CA VAL A 1194 28.00 18.27 -44.01
C VAL A 1194 29.49 18.21 -44.36
N SER A 1195 30.19 17.14 -43.96
CA SER A 1195 31.63 16.95 -44.23
C SER A 1195 31.91 16.80 -45.73
N THR A 1196 31.10 16.02 -46.46
CA THR A 1196 31.34 15.78 -47.90
C THR A 1196 31.26 17.09 -48.70
N ALA A 1197 30.28 17.95 -48.41
CA ALA A 1197 30.11 19.23 -49.10
C ALA A 1197 31.28 20.19 -48.84
N LYS A 1198 31.79 20.23 -47.60
CA LYS A 1198 32.94 21.03 -47.19
C LYS A 1198 34.23 20.55 -47.87
N ASN A 1199 34.43 19.24 -47.96
CA ASN A 1199 35.58 18.62 -48.62
C ASN A 1199 35.57 18.82 -50.15
N LEU A 1200 34.40 18.76 -50.81
CA LEU A 1200 34.29 19.02 -52.24
C LEU A 1200 34.61 20.48 -52.61
N LEU A 1201 34.30 21.44 -51.74
CA LEU A 1201 34.70 22.85 -51.91
C LEU A 1201 36.22 23.06 -51.79
N LEU A 1202 36.90 22.27 -50.95
CA LEU A 1202 38.35 22.32 -50.75
C LEU A 1202 39.17 21.66 -51.88
N LEU A 1203 38.52 20.94 -52.81
CA LEU A 1203 39.17 20.23 -53.91
C LEU A 1203 39.14 20.97 -55.26
N ALA A 1204 38.56 22.17 -55.33
CA ALA A 1204 38.60 23.01 -56.52
C ALA A 1204 39.98 23.66 -56.70
N LEU A 1205 40.58 23.55 -57.89
CA LEU A 1205 42.00 23.83 -58.12
C LEU A 1205 42.36 25.31 -58.24
N SER A 1206 41.38 26.22 -58.16
CA SER A 1206 41.60 27.67 -58.15
C SER A 1206 40.53 28.42 -57.35
N GLN A 1207 40.91 29.60 -56.85
CA GLN A 1207 40.02 30.48 -56.09
C GLN A 1207 38.83 31.00 -56.95
N GLU A 1208 39.04 31.17 -58.25
CA GLU A 1208 37.93 31.46 -59.19
C GLU A 1208 36.97 30.27 -59.33
N GLU A 1209 37.45 29.03 -59.36
CA GLU A 1209 36.58 27.86 -59.42
C GLU A 1209 35.77 27.70 -58.13
N GLN A 1210 36.38 27.95 -56.96
CA GLN A 1210 35.63 28.04 -55.70
C GLN A 1210 34.53 29.10 -55.78
N GLN A 1211 34.83 30.33 -56.23
CA GLN A 1211 33.80 31.38 -56.38
C GLN A 1211 32.73 31.02 -57.42
N LYS A 1212 33.08 30.33 -58.51
CA LYS A 1212 32.13 29.82 -59.52
C LYS A 1212 31.25 28.69 -58.96
N TRP A 1213 31.78 27.81 -58.11
CA TRP A 1213 31.01 26.79 -57.39
C TRP A 1213 30.09 27.39 -56.33
N VAL A 1214 30.59 28.29 -55.49
CA VAL A 1214 29.78 29.04 -54.51
C VAL A 1214 28.67 29.83 -55.22
N SER A 1215 28.97 30.51 -56.33
CA SER A 1215 27.96 31.23 -57.14
C SER A 1215 26.93 30.30 -57.81
N ARG A 1216 27.30 29.05 -58.14
CA ARG A 1216 26.36 28.05 -58.67
C ARG A 1216 25.49 27.45 -57.56
N LEU A 1217 26.04 27.21 -56.38
CA LEU A 1217 25.29 26.80 -55.19
C LEU A 1217 24.31 27.91 -54.74
N MET A 1218 24.77 29.15 -54.64
CA MET A 1218 23.95 30.35 -54.35
C MET A 1218 22.92 30.70 -55.45
N LYS A 1219 22.95 30.02 -56.60
CA LYS A 1219 21.91 30.06 -57.65
C LYS A 1219 21.01 28.82 -57.68
N LYS A 1220 21.32 27.77 -56.92
CA LYS A 1220 20.48 26.58 -56.74
C LYS A 1220 19.81 26.50 -55.37
N ILE A 1221 20.32 27.22 -54.37
CA ILE A 1221 19.65 27.48 -53.10
C ILE A 1221 18.65 28.63 -53.33
N PRO A 1222 17.33 28.43 -53.14
CA PRO A 1222 16.35 29.51 -53.27
C PRO A 1222 16.59 30.64 -52.26
N LYS A 1223 16.51 31.90 -52.71
CA LYS A 1223 16.75 33.09 -51.85
C LYS A 1223 15.54 33.54 -51.02
N LYS A 1224 14.42 32.81 -51.11
CA LYS A 1224 13.38 32.72 -50.08
C LYS A 1224 13.03 31.23 -49.92
N PRO A 1225 12.66 30.75 -48.72
CA PRO A 1225 12.00 29.45 -48.62
C PRO A 1225 10.68 29.48 -49.43
N PRO A 1226 10.24 28.35 -50.00
CA PRO A 1226 8.85 28.23 -50.41
C PRO A 1226 7.96 28.25 -49.15
N ALA A 1227 6.74 28.77 -49.28
CA ALA A 1227 5.67 28.49 -48.32
C ALA A 1227 5.38 26.98 -48.30
N PRO A 1228 4.77 26.43 -47.23
CA PRO A 1228 4.15 25.12 -47.34
C PRO A 1228 3.05 25.17 -48.42
N ASP A 1229 3.07 24.25 -49.37
CA ASP A 1229 1.94 24.08 -50.29
C ASP A 1229 0.70 23.66 -49.47
N ALA A 1230 -0.36 24.47 -49.55
CA ALA A 1230 -1.67 24.10 -49.01
C ALA A 1230 -2.13 22.76 -49.61
N PRO A 1231 -2.83 21.90 -48.85
CA PRO A 1231 -3.06 20.52 -49.24
C PRO A 1231 -3.83 20.39 -50.56
N HIS A 1232 -3.20 19.74 -51.55
CA HIS A 1232 -3.83 19.38 -52.80
C HIS A 1232 -5.07 18.50 -52.56
N ARG A 1233 -6.25 19.12 -52.56
CA ARG A 1233 -7.54 18.42 -52.58
C ARG A 1233 -7.59 17.49 -53.79
N SER A 1234 -7.68 16.19 -53.55
CA SER A 1234 -8.15 15.25 -54.57
C SER A 1234 -9.67 15.40 -54.70
N SER A 1235 -10.14 15.66 -55.92
CA SER A 1235 -11.51 16.04 -56.25
C SER A 1235 -11.83 15.58 -57.68
N PRO A 1236 -13.09 15.29 -58.06
CA PRO A 1236 -14.25 14.86 -57.29
C PRO A 1236 -14.78 13.45 -57.71
N ARG A 1237 -15.75 12.90 -56.97
CA ARG A 1237 -16.55 11.72 -57.39
C ARG A 1237 -18.00 12.10 -57.71
N VAL A 1238 -18.33 12.35 -58.97
CA VAL A 1238 -19.70 12.53 -59.52
C VAL A 1238 -19.67 12.11 -61.01
N PRO A 1239 -20.71 11.51 -61.64
CA PRO A 1239 -22.01 11.06 -61.12
C PRO A 1239 -22.28 9.54 -61.26
N VAL A 1240 -23.40 9.10 -60.68
CA VAL A 1240 -24.06 7.82 -61.01
C VAL A 1240 -24.76 7.92 -62.37
N LYS A 1241 -24.66 6.87 -63.21
CA LYS A 1241 -25.73 6.50 -64.14
C LYS A 1241 -25.73 4.99 -64.41
N VAL A 1242 -26.92 4.43 -64.61
CA VAL A 1242 -27.19 2.99 -64.73
C VAL A 1242 -27.32 2.60 -66.21
N GLN A 1243 -26.67 1.51 -66.65
CA GLN A 1243 -27.29 0.45 -67.46
C GLN A 1243 -26.35 -0.73 -67.83
N ASN A 1244 -26.91 -1.93 -67.67
CA ASN A 1244 -26.72 -3.20 -68.40
C ASN A 1244 -25.46 -3.47 -69.28
N SER A 1245 -24.68 -4.45 -68.81
CA SER A 1245 -24.38 -5.72 -69.52
C SER A 1245 -23.39 -5.80 -70.71
N GLN A 1246 -22.76 -6.98 -70.82
CA GLN A 1246 -22.15 -7.61 -72.00
C GLN A 1246 -20.81 -7.08 -72.61
N SER A 1247 -19.71 -7.55 -72.00
CA SER A 1247 -18.82 -8.58 -72.60
C SER A 1247 -17.62 -8.23 -73.53
N LEU A 1248 -16.60 -9.10 -73.42
CA LEU A 1248 -15.61 -9.56 -74.43
C LEU A 1248 -14.37 -8.70 -74.86
N LYS A 1249 -13.21 -9.22 -74.44
CA LYS A 1249 -11.98 -9.52 -75.24
C LYS A 1249 -10.99 -8.41 -75.68
N ARG A 1250 -9.85 -8.43 -74.97
CA ARG A 1250 -8.47 -8.73 -75.45
C ARG A 1250 -7.69 -7.74 -76.37
N SER A 1251 -6.53 -7.35 -75.81
CA SER A 1251 -5.15 -7.51 -76.33
C SER A 1251 -4.51 -6.52 -77.34
N SER A 1252 -3.64 -5.66 -76.77
CA SER A 1252 -2.16 -5.73 -76.86
C SER A 1252 -1.33 -4.89 -77.87
N ARG A 1253 -0.30 -4.25 -77.28
CA ARG A 1253 1.13 -4.14 -77.69
C ARG A 1253 1.63 -2.94 -78.52
N GLN A 1254 2.93 -2.67 -78.26
CA GLN A 1254 3.90 -1.74 -78.88
C GLN A 1254 3.64 -0.24 -78.57
N ILE A 1255 4.58 0.60 -78.08
CA ILE A 1255 6.07 0.76 -78.10
C ILE A 1255 6.51 1.85 -79.13
N PRO A 1256 7.41 2.80 -78.76
CA PRO A 1256 7.55 4.11 -79.43
C PRO A 1256 8.77 4.19 -80.38
N PRO A 1257 9.13 5.37 -80.92
CA PRO A 1257 10.17 6.20 -80.25
C PRO A 1257 9.99 7.73 -80.43
N GLY A 1258 10.94 8.56 -79.93
CA GLY A 1258 11.10 9.95 -80.42
C GLY A 1258 11.58 11.04 -79.45
N LYS A 1259 12.88 11.07 -79.14
CA LYS A 1259 13.63 12.33 -78.83
C LYS A 1259 14.23 12.87 -80.16
N PRO A 1260 14.80 14.10 -80.27
CA PRO A 1260 15.18 15.05 -79.21
C PRO A 1260 14.86 16.54 -79.45
N ARG A 1261 14.80 17.33 -78.36
CA ARG A 1261 15.85 18.33 -78.08
C ARG A 1261 15.95 18.59 -76.58
#